data_AF-A0A8J6SLH2-F1
#
_entry.id   AF-A0A8J6SLH2-F1
#
_cell.length_a   1.000
_cell.length_b   1.000
_cell.length_c   1.000
_cell.angle_alpha   90.00
_cell.angle_beta   90.00
_cell.angle_gamma   90.00
#
_symmetry.space_group_name_H-M   'P 1'
#
loop_
_entity.id
_entity.type
_entity.pdbx_description
1 polymer ?
#
loop_
_entity_poly.entity_id
_entity_poly.type
_entity_poly.pdbx_seq_one_letter_code
_entity_poly.pdbx_strand_id
1 'polypeptide(L)'
;MASLPDPSLDDGLTALKQGNYQDAIAHLEGVCEVDLSSKSVVRAQMGLVVAYERTGKIEKARSLCVALSQSKYPKVKSWAEPIKAKLDQRYPQPPPKSEPSPKTVDVTGFAPLNETTPALEPPPASDVTGFVPLNETLPPQIRTGTGSNIADVPLQTTASPATPRDTSQSDKKDVSAPVQKAVKGNTQAESPRSPSRSDANENKPLLAAAISETFGTDDSSKDADELPVEQTRSPASLQWKQAGRAQGWKAMKAVQQERLWLLQAGVAIALFWAISLLLQFVMTTTNNFLLNIPFLQPIQAFYEQPTGVVVILLLLLACLSPWILDLILKHFYGIQPLSLSGLSKFSPEAAKMLPRYCGQKRLKLPTLKILPSSAPVALTYGNLPQTARIVVSQGLLDQLADEEIAAIYAGELGHIVQNRLVGIAIAFGMFLIGGFFYLLGNPDWAFNCWWIALACLPLGANLAVISLVVLVAQLAYIVYWQVARWGDSTQSPVLKIPAAVISALSYGLFWLTRALGLWLSRSRFNYSDRVATDITGNPNGLTRALLKIAIGIAADVQQHQSTSWLLESFDLLMPVGHRQAIALGSVTPLTTFESVLQWDCLNPSRQWMTINNSHPLIGDRLYLISLYARHWKLETELNFTQIPSLKTPKTKLRTPNSKLLLQGAPFFGILFGLALGCLFWLLGWIGSFFGIRQLVWMLDDYWTILIGCLPIGFGLGTFLRINAFFPDIKPGNLQDPNLPKLYASTATLPVDSKPVRMQGKLLGRRGMSNWLGQDLILQTDTGLIKLHHCSQLGPIGNLLPSSRPGDLVNLPVTAIGWFRRGATPWIDLETLRSQSGITTRSYHPIWSTILACAAAAWGIYIIWRG
;
A
#
# COMPACT_ATOMS: atom_id res chain seq x y z
N MET A 1 20.05 -6.32 29.06
CA MET A 1 20.91 -7.46 29.42
C MET A 1 22.25 -7.31 28.71
N ALA A 2 23.29 -7.99 29.18
CA ALA A 2 24.59 -8.01 28.50
C ALA A 2 24.50 -8.74 27.15
N SER A 3 25.44 -8.49 26.25
CA SER A 3 25.56 -9.20 24.97
C SER A 3 26.07 -10.63 25.20
N LEU A 4 25.24 -11.62 24.86
CA LEU A 4 25.68 -13.00 24.74
C LEU A 4 26.61 -13.16 23.51
N PRO A 5 27.62 -14.06 23.56
CA PRO A 5 28.37 -14.49 22.39
C PRO A 5 27.51 -15.40 21.49
N ASP A 6 28.01 -15.74 20.30
CA ASP A 6 27.28 -16.54 19.31
C ASP A 6 26.82 -17.90 19.90
N PRO A 7 25.55 -18.32 19.71
CA PRO A 7 25.01 -19.50 20.37
C PRO A 7 25.50 -20.81 19.71
N SER A 8 26.33 -21.54 20.45
CA SER A 8 26.92 -22.82 20.08
C SER A 8 26.27 -23.99 20.83
N LEU A 9 26.01 -25.10 20.14
CA LEU A 9 25.43 -26.32 20.71
C LEU A 9 26.40 -26.97 21.71
N ASP A 10 27.69 -27.05 21.36
CA ASP A 10 28.69 -27.72 22.19
C ASP A 10 29.01 -26.91 23.44
N ASP A 11 28.99 -25.58 23.38
CA ASP A 11 29.14 -24.71 24.56
C ASP A 11 27.92 -24.85 25.49
N GLY A 12 26.69 -24.85 24.94
CA GLY A 12 25.48 -25.08 25.72
C GLY A 12 25.42 -26.46 26.39
N LEU A 13 25.83 -27.52 25.69
CA LEU A 13 25.93 -28.87 26.26
C LEU A 13 27.11 -29.03 27.24
N THR A 14 28.18 -28.25 27.07
CA THR A 14 29.32 -28.22 28.00
C THR A 14 28.96 -27.48 29.29
N ALA A 15 28.30 -26.32 29.21
CA ALA A 15 27.73 -25.62 30.36
C ALA A 15 26.72 -26.51 31.12
N LEU A 16 25.91 -27.29 30.41
CA LEU A 16 25.00 -28.27 31.01
C LEU A 16 25.76 -29.35 31.80
N LYS A 17 26.85 -29.91 31.24
CA LYS A 17 27.71 -30.91 31.90
C LYS A 17 28.47 -30.32 33.10
N GLN A 18 28.81 -29.03 33.05
CA GLN A 18 29.42 -28.29 34.17
C GLN A 18 28.41 -27.86 35.25
N GLY A 19 27.10 -28.07 35.03
CA GLY A 19 26.04 -27.68 35.97
C GLY A 19 25.69 -26.18 35.95
N ASN A 20 26.22 -25.42 34.99
CA ASN A 20 25.90 -23.99 34.83
C ASN A 20 24.62 -23.82 34.00
N TYR A 21 23.48 -24.08 34.64
CA TYR A 21 22.19 -24.18 33.94
C TYR A 21 21.66 -22.86 33.35
N GLN A 22 22.12 -21.68 33.81
CA GLN A 22 21.67 -20.42 33.23
C GLN A 22 22.33 -20.15 31.88
N ASP A 23 23.65 -20.31 31.80
CA ASP A 23 24.38 -20.15 30.53
C ASP A 23 24.03 -21.28 29.55
N ALA A 24 23.82 -22.51 30.05
CA ALA A 24 23.29 -23.61 29.24
C ALA A 24 21.92 -23.27 28.63
N ILE A 25 21.01 -22.62 29.37
CA ILE A 25 19.73 -22.16 28.81
C ILE A 25 19.97 -21.08 27.75
N ALA A 26 20.83 -20.09 28.00
CA ALA A 26 21.07 -19.00 27.06
C ALA A 26 21.64 -19.49 25.72
N HIS A 27 22.63 -20.39 25.75
CA HIS A 27 23.19 -20.99 24.53
C HIS A 27 22.19 -21.92 23.83
N LEU A 28 21.47 -22.80 24.55
CA LEU A 28 20.58 -23.78 23.93
C LEU A 28 19.23 -23.19 23.47
N GLU A 29 18.69 -22.15 24.13
CA GLU A 29 17.57 -21.35 23.59
C GLU A 29 18.03 -20.66 22.29
N GLY A 30 19.23 -20.04 22.27
CA GLY A 30 19.79 -19.42 21.07
C GLY A 30 20.03 -20.38 19.90
N VAL A 31 20.50 -21.61 20.15
CA VAL A 31 20.63 -22.65 19.10
C VAL A 31 19.28 -23.03 18.50
N CYS A 32 18.22 -23.05 19.31
CA CYS A 32 16.85 -23.31 18.83
C CYS A 32 16.24 -22.15 18.02
N GLU A 33 16.78 -20.94 18.14
CA GLU A 33 16.38 -19.75 17.36
C GLU A 33 17.22 -19.53 16.09
N VAL A 34 18.46 -20.04 16.05
CA VAL A 34 19.44 -19.73 15.00
C VAL A 34 19.73 -20.89 14.03
N ASP A 35 19.77 -22.15 14.50
CA ASP A 35 20.13 -23.28 13.62
C ASP A 35 18.93 -23.82 12.83
N LEU A 36 19.13 -24.05 11.53
CA LEU A 36 18.17 -24.68 10.62
C LEU A 36 18.23 -26.23 10.69
N SER A 37 19.25 -26.80 11.32
CA SER A 37 19.47 -28.25 11.32
C SER A 37 18.55 -28.98 12.32
N SER A 38 17.64 -29.81 11.80
CA SER A 38 16.66 -30.55 12.62
C SER A 38 17.24 -31.65 13.52
N LYS A 39 18.57 -31.81 13.61
CA LYS A 39 19.26 -32.69 14.57
C LYS A 39 19.81 -31.88 15.76
N SER A 40 20.50 -30.76 15.52
CA SER A 40 21.05 -29.91 16.57
C SER A 40 19.97 -29.25 17.41
N VAL A 41 18.90 -28.74 16.80
CA VAL A 41 17.75 -28.16 17.53
C VAL A 41 17.13 -29.18 18.47
N VAL A 42 17.02 -30.45 18.07
CA VAL A 42 16.46 -31.51 18.93
C VAL A 42 17.43 -31.91 20.05
N ARG A 43 18.76 -31.95 19.79
CA ARG A 43 19.78 -32.10 20.86
C ARG A 43 19.73 -30.94 21.86
N ALA A 44 19.59 -29.70 21.39
CA ALA A 44 19.46 -28.52 22.24
C ALA A 44 18.18 -28.56 23.09
N GLN A 45 17.05 -28.95 22.50
CA GLN A 45 15.79 -29.16 23.21
C GLN A 45 15.94 -30.24 24.30
N MET A 46 16.56 -31.39 24.02
CA MET A 46 16.83 -32.41 25.04
C MET A 46 17.65 -31.85 26.21
N GLY A 47 18.67 -31.03 25.95
CA GLY A 47 19.42 -30.31 27.00
C GLY A 47 18.56 -29.30 27.78
N LEU A 48 17.68 -28.56 27.10
CA LEU A 48 16.77 -27.59 27.73
C LEU A 48 15.78 -28.25 28.71
N VAL A 49 15.28 -29.46 28.47
CA VAL A 49 14.45 -30.18 29.46
C VAL A 49 15.21 -30.33 30.79
N VAL A 50 16.48 -30.75 30.73
CA VAL A 50 17.34 -30.94 31.91
C VAL A 50 17.59 -29.61 32.62
N ALA A 51 17.92 -28.56 31.87
CA ALA A 51 18.22 -27.24 32.43
C ALA A 51 16.96 -26.55 33.02
N TYR A 52 15.78 -26.76 32.41
CA TYR A 52 14.51 -26.25 32.93
C TYR A 52 14.04 -27.01 34.18
N GLU A 53 14.20 -28.33 34.27
CA GLU A 53 13.97 -29.06 35.55
C GLU A 53 14.87 -28.46 36.65
N ARG A 54 16.18 -28.33 36.37
CA ARG A 54 17.19 -27.87 37.33
C ARG A 54 17.06 -26.39 37.73
N THR A 55 16.38 -25.58 36.92
CA THR A 55 16.08 -24.16 37.23
C THR A 55 14.64 -23.93 37.69
N GLY A 56 13.88 -24.99 38.00
CA GLY A 56 12.49 -24.89 38.50
C GLY A 56 11.45 -24.44 37.46
N LYS A 57 11.82 -24.34 36.18
CA LYS A 57 10.94 -23.93 35.06
C LYS A 57 10.11 -25.14 34.57
N ILE A 58 9.43 -25.83 35.49
CA ILE A 58 8.84 -27.16 35.27
C ILE A 58 7.82 -27.17 34.12
N GLU A 59 7.03 -26.10 33.95
CA GLU A 59 6.07 -26.02 32.83
C GLU A 59 6.75 -25.97 31.46
N LYS A 60 7.87 -25.24 31.34
CA LYS A 60 8.70 -25.26 30.12
C LYS A 60 9.33 -26.64 29.90
N ALA A 61 9.80 -27.30 30.97
CA ALA A 61 10.33 -28.66 30.87
C ALA A 61 9.27 -29.65 30.36
N ARG A 62 8.05 -29.59 30.91
CA ARG A 62 6.91 -30.44 30.55
C ARG A 62 6.44 -30.20 29.10
N SER A 63 6.23 -28.94 28.69
CA SER A 63 5.75 -28.64 27.33
C SER A 63 6.76 -29.06 26.26
N LEU A 64 8.05 -28.81 26.50
CA LEU A 64 9.13 -29.23 25.61
C LEU A 64 9.29 -30.76 25.57
N CYS A 65 9.13 -31.45 26.71
CA CYS A 65 9.15 -32.91 26.77
C CYS A 65 7.95 -33.54 26.03
N VAL A 66 6.77 -32.89 26.06
CA VAL A 66 5.61 -33.30 25.23
C VAL A 66 5.93 -33.13 23.74
N ALA A 67 6.51 -32.00 23.32
CA ALA A 67 6.94 -31.80 21.94
C ALA A 67 7.98 -32.86 21.49
N LEU A 68 8.94 -33.20 22.35
CA LEU A 68 9.94 -34.25 22.07
C LEU A 68 9.32 -35.65 21.98
N SER A 69 8.25 -35.95 22.72
CA SER A 69 7.49 -37.21 22.58
C SER A 69 6.74 -37.35 21.25
N GLN A 70 6.54 -36.23 20.54
CA GLN A 70 5.96 -36.17 19.19
C GLN A 70 7.03 -36.04 18.08
N SER A 71 8.32 -36.14 18.43
CA SER A 71 9.43 -35.98 17.49
C SER A 71 9.53 -37.12 16.46
N LYS A 72 9.96 -36.78 15.23
CA LYS A 72 10.19 -37.73 14.14
C LYS A 72 11.33 -38.75 14.39
N TYR A 73 12.10 -38.60 15.47
CA TYR A 73 13.23 -39.48 15.80
C TYR A 73 12.85 -40.51 16.87
N PRO A 74 12.80 -41.83 16.56
CA PRO A 74 12.36 -42.85 17.51
C PRO A 74 13.15 -42.85 18.83
N LYS A 75 14.48 -42.68 18.76
CA LYS A 75 15.37 -42.60 19.93
C LYS A 75 15.05 -41.42 20.88
N VAL A 76 14.50 -40.34 20.34
CA VAL A 76 14.13 -39.13 21.12
C VAL A 76 12.78 -39.35 21.80
N LYS A 77 11.84 -39.99 21.10
CA LYS A 77 10.55 -40.40 21.69
C LYS A 77 10.76 -41.35 22.87
N SER A 78 11.55 -42.41 22.69
CA SER A 78 11.89 -43.37 23.76
C SER A 78 12.66 -42.77 24.93
N TRP A 79 13.32 -41.62 24.74
CA TRP A 79 13.97 -40.85 25.80
C TRP A 79 12.99 -39.92 26.53
N ALA A 80 12.09 -39.26 25.80
CA ALA A 80 11.14 -38.30 26.34
C ALA A 80 10.01 -38.94 27.16
N GLU A 81 9.46 -40.09 26.73
CA GLU A 81 8.35 -40.77 27.41
C GLU A 81 8.63 -41.11 28.89
N PRO A 82 9.74 -41.77 29.28
CA PRO A 82 10.05 -42.04 30.69
C PRO A 82 10.43 -40.79 31.50
N ILE A 83 10.91 -39.72 30.85
CA ILE A 83 11.21 -38.44 31.52
C ILE A 83 9.93 -37.68 31.83
N LYS A 84 8.97 -37.65 30.89
CA LYS A 84 7.63 -37.09 31.12
C LYS A 84 6.96 -37.77 32.31
N ALA A 85 6.94 -39.11 32.34
CA ALA A 85 6.36 -39.86 33.46
C ALA A 85 6.99 -39.49 34.83
N LYS A 86 8.32 -39.33 34.88
CA LYS A 86 9.03 -38.89 36.09
C LYS A 86 8.71 -37.44 36.47
N LEU A 87 8.62 -36.52 35.51
CA LEU A 87 8.22 -35.13 35.77
C LEU A 87 6.76 -35.03 36.27
N ASP A 88 5.87 -35.84 35.72
CA ASP A 88 4.46 -35.89 36.11
C ASP A 88 4.25 -36.53 37.49
N GLN A 89 5.05 -37.55 37.84
CA GLN A 89 5.09 -38.13 39.19
C GLN A 89 5.71 -37.19 40.22
N ARG A 90 6.78 -36.46 39.87
CA ARG A 90 7.55 -35.59 40.78
C ARG A 90 6.92 -34.22 40.99
N TYR A 91 6.18 -33.72 39.99
CA TYR A 91 5.50 -32.43 40.03
C TYR A 91 4.02 -32.56 39.58
N PRO A 92 3.15 -33.13 40.44
CA PRO A 92 1.71 -33.19 40.19
C PRO A 92 1.13 -31.79 39.96
N GLN A 93 0.21 -31.68 39.01
CA GLN A 93 -0.54 -30.44 38.79
C GLN A 93 -1.68 -30.31 39.84
N PRO A 94 -1.96 -29.11 40.35
CA PRO A 94 -3.20 -28.87 41.09
C PRO A 94 -4.42 -29.10 40.17
N PRO A 95 -5.58 -29.49 40.71
CA PRO A 95 -6.77 -29.73 39.90
C PRO A 95 -7.20 -28.45 39.16
N PRO A 96 -7.69 -28.57 37.91
CA PRO A 96 -8.08 -27.42 37.10
C PRO A 96 -9.25 -26.67 37.75
N LYS A 97 -9.22 -25.33 37.70
CA LYS A 97 -10.37 -24.50 38.05
C LYS A 97 -11.49 -24.74 37.04
N SER A 98 -12.69 -25.02 37.54
CA SER A 98 -13.88 -25.25 36.73
C SER A 98 -14.38 -23.96 36.08
N GLU A 99 -14.24 -23.83 34.77
CA GLU A 99 -15.04 -22.89 33.97
C GLU A 99 -16.46 -23.44 33.76
N PRO A 100 -17.48 -22.61 33.50
CA PRO A 100 -18.87 -23.06 33.42
C PRO A 100 -19.14 -23.98 32.22
N SER A 101 -19.84 -25.09 32.45
CA SER A 101 -20.25 -26.03 31.41
C SER A 101 -21.25 -25.39 30.42
N PRO A 102 -21.13 -25.65 29.10
CA PRO A 102 -22.12 -25.20 28.12
C PRO A 102 -23.46 -25.92 28.34
N LYS A 103 -24.58 -25.21 28.16
CA LYS A 103 -25.91 -25.83 28.15
C LYS A 103 -26.14 -26.57 26.83
N THR A 104 -26.34 -27.87 26.89
CA THR A 104 -26.96 -28.63 25.80
C THR A 104 -28.46 -28.31 25.74
N VAL A 105 -29.01 -28.32 24.52
CA VAL A 105 -30.45 -28.44 24.25
C VAL A 105 -30.58 -29.48 23.16
N ASP A 106 -31.12 -30.65 23.50
CA ASP A 106 -31.19 -31.80 22.61
C ASP A 106 -32.32 -31.68 21.57
N VAL A 107 -32.17 -32.38 20.45
CA VAL A 107 -33.10 -32.32 19.30
C VAL A 107 -33.55 -33.72 18.89
N THR A 108 -34.66 -34.20 19.47
CA THR A 108 -35.43 -35.38 19.01
C THR A 108 -36.88 -35.36 19.54
N GLY A 109 -37.88 -35.61 18.69
CA GLY A 109 -39.26 -35.90 19.14
C GLY A 109 -40.39 -35.66 18.12
N PHE A 110 -41.03 -36.73 17.65
CA PHE A 110 -42.35 -36.76 16.94
C PHE A 110 -43.50 -36.68 17.98
N ALA A 111 -44.80 -36.44 17.71
CA ALA A 111 -45.67 -35.87 16.64
C ALA A 111 -47.15 -36.02 17.19
N PRO A 112 -48.28 -36.11 16.44
CA PRO A 112 -48.70 -35.69 15.08
C PRO A 112 -50.08 -34.94 15.03
N LEU A 113 -50.66 -34.73 13.82
CA LEU A 113 -52.08 -34.39 13.50
C LEU A 113 -52.60 -32.97 13.92
N ASN A 114 -53.59 -32.33 13.26
CA ASN A 114 -54.38 -32.69 12.06
C ASN A 114 -54.71 -31.47 11.13
N GLU A 115 -55.48 -31.72 10.06
CA GLU A 115 -55.83 -30.87 8.92
C GLU A 115 -56.64 -29.58 9.21
N THR A 116 -56.34 -28.48 8.49
CA THR A 116 -57.30 -27.82 7.56
C THR A 116 -56.62 -26.76 6.67
N THR A 117 -57.00 -26.71 5.39
CA THR A 117 -56.64 -25.64 4.42
C THR A 117 -57.85 -24.71 4.22
N PRO A 118 -57.68 -23.47 3.73
CA PRO A 118 -57.56 -23.23 2.29
C PRO A 118 -56.45 -22.23 1.90
N ALA A 119 -56.21 -22.11 0.59
CA ALA A 119 -55.09 -21.38 0.01
C ALA A 119 -55.36 -19.88 -0.22
N LEU A 120 -54.28 -19.13 -0.44
CA LEU A 120 -54.27 -17.82 -1.09
C LEU A 120 -52.98 -17.67 -1.91
N GLU A 121 -53.05 -16.91 -3.00
CA GLU A 121 -52.06 -16.89 -4.09
C GLU A 121 -50.83 -16.00 -3.80
N PRO A 122 -49.69 -16.22 -4.48
CA PRO A 122 -48.49 -15.40 -4.29
C PRO A 122 -48.65 -14.00 -4.91
N PRO A 123 -48.28 -12.91 -4.19
CA PRO A 123 -48.23 -11.57 -4.78
C PRO A 123 -47.06 -11.45 -5.79
N PRO A 124 -47.20 -10.64 -6.85
CA PRO A 124 -46.28 -10.62 -7.99
C PRO A 124 -45.06 -9.71 -7.79
N ALA A 125 -44.11 -9.81 -8.72
CA ALA A 125 -43.02 -8.84 -8.86
C ALA A 125 -43.50 -7.52 -9.48
N SER A 126 -42.92 -6.39 -9.06
CA SER A 126 -43.10 -5.07 -9.69
C SER A 126 -41.86 -4.18 -9.51
N ASP A 127 -41.77 -3.13 -10.32
CA ASP A 127 -40.54 -2.38 -10.61
C ASP A 127 -40.37 -1.04 -9.85
N VAL A 128 -39.09 -0.67 -9.66
CA VAL A 128 -38.47 0.67 -9.87
C VAL A 128 -39.07 1.96 -9.22
N THR A 129 -38.15 2.78 -8.66
CA THR A 129 -38.27 4.23 -8.26
C THR A 129 -39.02 4.65 -6.98
N GLY A 130 -38.68 5.85 -6.48
CA GLY A 130 -39.07 6.44 -5.18
C GLY A 130 -38.07 6.08 -4.07
N PHE A 131 -37.34 6.96 -3.38
CA PHE A 131 -37.45 8.40 -3.08
C PHE A 131 -38.65 8.76 -2.17
N VAL A 132 -38.34 9.15 -0.93
CA VAL A 132 -39.31 9.60 0.09
C VAL A 132 -38.92 11.03 0.51
N PRO A 133 -39.83 12.01 0.44
CA PRO A 133 -39.56 13.38 0.87
C PRO A 133 -39.70 13.54 2.39
N LEU A 134 -38.87 14.41 2.99
CA LEU A 134 -39.11 14.98 4.31
C LEU A 134 -39.57 16.43 4.12
N ASN A 135 -40.73 16.78 4.65
CA ASN A 135 -41.28 18.13 4.62
C ASN A 135 -41.09 18.79 6.00
N GLU A 136 -40.68 20.06 6.02
CA GLU A 136 -40.68 20.90 7.21
C GLU A 136 -42.03 21.64 7.35
N THR A 137 -42.55 21.81 8.57
CA THR A 137 -43.20 23.05 9.03
C THR A 137 -43.52 23.03 10.53
N LEU A 138 -43.61 24.22 11.12
CA LEU A 138 -43.94 24.53 12.53
C LEU A 138 -45.30 25.30 12.57
N PRO A 139 -45.73 25.88 13.70
CA PRO A 139 -46.21 25.33 14.98
C PRO A 139 -47.68 25.81 15.17
N PRO A 140 -48.19 26.31 16.33
CA PRO A 140 -47.99 26.02 17.77
C PRO A 140 -49.32 25.61 18.48
N GLN A 141 -49.32 25.46 19.82
CA GLN A 141 -50.44 25.82 20.72
C GLN A 141 -49.96 25.79 22.21
N ILE A 142 -50.78 26.28 23.15
CA ILE A 142 -50.36 26.67 24.53
C ILE A 142 -51.13 25.90 25.64
N ARG A 143 -50.46 25.54 26.76
CA ARG A 143 -50.96 25.38 28.17
C ARG A 143 -49.98 24.56 29.04
N THR A 144 -49.81 24.70 30.37
CA THR A 144 -50.06 25.78 31.38
C THR A 144 -49.35 25.42 32.71
N GLY A 145 -49.03 26.41 33.56
CA GLY A 145 -48.66 26.26 34.99
C GLY A 145 -47.16 26.44 35.30
N THR A 146 -46.64 27.46 36.00
CA THR A 146 -46.86 28.00 37.39
C THR A 146 -46.33 27.10 38.51
N GLY A 147 -45.45 27.52 39.43
CA GLY A 147 -44.72 28.80 39.66
C GLY A 147 -43.33 28.53 40.29
N SER A 148 -42.63 29.43 40.98
CA SER A 148 -42.96 30.79 41.44
C SER A 148 -41.68 31.66 41.55
N ASN A 149 -41.90 32.98 41.62
CA ASN A 149 -40.96 34.11 41.64
C ASN A 149 -39.80 34.04 42.66
N ILE A 150 -38.71 34.77 42.36
CA ILE A 150 -38.24 35.93 43.17
C ILE A 150 -37.40 36.86 42.27
N ALA A 151 -37.40 38.16 42.59
CA ALA A 151 -36.78 39.28 41.86
C ALA A 151 -35.78 40.01 42.80
N ASP A 152 -34.99 41.05 42.47
CA ASP A 152 -34.79 41.85 41.24
C ASP A 152 -33.49 42.72 41.38
N VAL A 153 -32.77 43.04 40.29
CA VAL A 153 -32.09 44.37 40.03
C VAL A 153 -30.84 44.75 40.95
N PRO A 154 -29.89 45.68 40.60
CA PRO A 154 -28.99 45.74 39.42
C PRO A 154 -27.52 46.28 39.66
N LEU A 155 -26.80 46.61 38.56
CA LEU A 155 -25.69 47.62 38.35
C LEU A 155 -24.23 47.47 38.90
N GLN A 156 -23.31 47.14 37.98
CA GLN A 156 -22.16 47.94 37.44
C GLN A 156 -20.92 48.45 38.26
N THR A 157 -19.75 48.36 37.60
CA THR A 157 -18.49 49.18 37.68
C THR A 157 -17.60 49.10 38.96
N THR A 158 -16.25 49.28 38.97
CA THR A 158 -15.25 49.70 37.92
C THR A 158 -13.82 49.17 38.19
N ALA A 159 -12.99 49.08 37.13
CA ALA A 159 -11.52 49.30 36.98
C ALA A 159 -10.44 48.94 38.04
N SER A 160 -9.24 48.58 37.54
CA SER A 160 -7.93 48.51 38.26
C SER A 160 -7.18 49.87 38.26
N PRO A 161 -6.06 50.05 39.01
CA PRO A 161 -4.73 50.01 38.34
C PRO A 161 -3.45 49.70 39.16
N ALA A 162 -2.39 49.28 38.44
CA ALA A 162 -0.96 49.67 38.52
C ALA A 162 -0.02 49.38 39.74
N THR A 163 1.29 49.50 39.46
CA THR A 163 2.49 49.13 40.26
C THR A 163 3.31 50.34 40.74
N PRO A 164 4.23 50.18 41.71
CA PRO A 164 5.68 50.33 41.40
C PRO A 164 6.60 49.33 42.18
N ARG A 165 7.92 49.51 42.30
CA ARG A 165 9.04 49.46 41.30
C ARG A 165 10.37 49.88 41.96
N ASP A 166 11.49 49.18 41.70
CA ASP A 166 12.88 49.69 41.50
C ASP A 166 13.95 48.56 41.60
N THR A 167 14.82 48.36 40.59
CA THR A 167 16.28 48.69 40.45
C THR A 167 17.25 47.73 41.19
N SER A 168 18.48 47.41 40.75
CA SER A 168 19.35 47.96 39.68
C SER A 168 20.27 46.90 38.97
N GLN A 169 21.36 47.38 38.34
CA GLN A 169 22.36 46.79 37.40
C GLN A 169 23.49 45.93 38.07
N SER A 170 24.46 45.25 37.41
CA SER A 170 24.76 44.86 35.99
C SER A 170 25.90 43.80 35.90
N ASP A 171 26.22 43.39 34.65
CA ASP A 171 27.56 43.02 34.10
C ASP A 171 27.84 41.59 33.52
N LYS A 172 28.98 41.48 32.81
CA LYS A 172 29.22 40.63 31.62
C LYS A 172 30.51 39.77 31.72
N LYS A 173 30.72 38.95 30.66
CA LYS A 173 32.01 38.40 30.14
C LYS A 173 32.65 37.22 30.90
N ASP A 174 33.41 36.29 30.28
CA ASP A 174 33.48 35.82 28.87
C ASP A 174 34.33 34.50 28.76
N VAL A 175 34.47 33.94 27.54
CA VAL A 175 35.68 33.20 27.04
C VAL A 175 36.02 31.75 27.55
N SER A 176 35.63 30.77 26.71
CA SER A 176 36.44 29.64 26.16
C SER A 176 36.78 28.33 26.93
N ALA A 177 37.10 27.29 26.13
CA ALA A 177 37.68 25.97 26.49
C ALA A 177 39.17 25.90 25.96
N PRO A 178 39.90 24.78 25.62
CA PRO A 178 39.49 23.39 25.25
C PRO A 178 40.49 22.22 25.63
N VAL A 179 40.35 21.05 24.96
CA VAL A 179 41.37 19.99 24.61
C VAL A 179 41.47 18.65 25.40
N GLN A 180 40.97 17.58 24.74
CA GLN A 180 41.47 16.20 24.49
C GLN A 180 42.50 15.41 25.36
N LYS A 181 42.21 14.08 25.45
CA LYS A 181 43.09 12.87 25.25
C LYS A 181 43.90 12.19 26.39
N ALA A 182 43.35 11.04 26.83
CA ALA A 182 43.89 9.66 26.67
C ALA A 182 45.14 9.13 27.46
N VAL A 183 45.30 7.78 27.43
CA VAL A 183 46.42 6.93 27.94
C VAL A 183 46.40 6.64 29.47
N LYS A 184 46.93 5.54 30.06
CA LYS A 184 46.93 4.06 29.80
C LYS A 184 47.69 3.33 30.96
N GLY A 185 47.20 2.19 31.47
CA GLY A 185 47.85 1.32 32.49
C GLY A 185 46.79 0.56 33.31
N ASN A 186 46.85 -0.76 33.61
CA ASN A 186 47.84 -1.57 34.36
C ASN A 186 47.95 -1.12 35.85
N THR A 187 47.89 -2.00 36.87
CA THR A 187 48.44 -3.39 36.95
C THR A 187 47.53 -4.35 37.80
N GLN A 188 48.01 -5.59 38.03
CA GLN A 188 47.34 -6.82 38.53
C GLN A 188 47.08 -6.88 40.07
N ALA A 189 46.63 -8.08 40.52
CA ALA A 189 46.67 -8.70 41.86
C ALA A 189 45.37 -8.65 42.71
N GLU A 190 44.99 -9.70 43.46
CA GLU A 190 45.25 -11.16 43.38
C GLU A 190 44.14 -11.92 44.15
N SER A 191 44.03 -13.25 44.00
CA SER A 191 42.97 -14.07 44.62
C SER A 191 43.40 -14.73 45.94
N PRO A 192 42.49 -14.83 46.94
CA PRO A 192 42.59 -15.83 48.00
C PRO A 192 41.43 -16.85 47.97
N ARG A 193 41.79 -18.08 47.56
CA ARG A 193 41.41 -19.41 48.09
C ARG A 193 40.01 -19.66 48.70
N SER A 194 39.40 -20.74 48.22
CA SER A 194 38.23 -21.41 48.79
C SER A 194 38.54 -22.28 50.03
N PRO A 195 37.53 -22.55 50.89
CA PRO A 195 37.56 -23.62 51.88
C PRO A 195 36.79 -24.89 51.43
N SER A 196 37.14 -26.02 52.04
CA SER A 196 36.54 -27.36 51.96
C SER A 196 35.63 -27.64 53.18
N ARG A 197 34.85 -28.74 53.33
CA ARG A 197 34.14 -29.69 52.42
C ARG A 197 33.52 -30.82 53.29
N SER A 198 32.25 -30.70 53.70
CA SER A 198 31.47 -31.74 54.42
C SER A 198 30.05 -31.21 54.73
N ASP A 199 28.94 -31.95 54.69
CA ASP A 199 28.64 -33.29 54.12
C ASP A 199 27.16 -33.33 53.70
N ALA A 200 26.86 -33.89 52.54
CA ALA A 200 25.50 -34.24 52.09
C ALA A 200 25.57 -35.14 50.84
N ASN A 201 25.59 -36.46 51.01
CA ASN A 201 25.76 -37.42 49.91
C ASN A 201 24.41 -37.92 49.37
N GLU A 202 23.85 -37.27 48.34
CA GLU A 202 22.90 -37.91 47.42
C GLU A 202 22.79 -37.16 46.08
N ASN A 203 22.28 -37.83 45.03
CA ASN A 203 22.10 -37.33 43.65
C ASN A 203 23.36 -37.17 42.76
N LYS A 204 24.03 -38.28 42.43
CA LYS A 204 24.81 -38.39 41.16
C LYS A 204 23.87 -38.22 39.94
N PRO A 205 24.33 -37.64 38.80
CA PRO A 205 23.42 -37.20 37.73
C PRO A 205 23.03 -38.31 36.74
N LEU A 206 21.76 -38.74 36.77
CA LEU A 206 21.18 -39.73 35.85
C LEU A 206 20.88 -39.23 34.42
N LEU A 207 20.82 -37.91 34.19
CA LEU A 207 20.30 -37.34 32.92
C LEU A 207 21.37 -36.81 31.95
N ALA A 208 22.56 -36.42 32.43
CA ALA A 208 23.55 -35.73 31.61
C ALA A 208 24.36 -36.65 30.67
N ALA A 209 24.47 -37.95 31.00
CA ALA A 209 25.20 -38.93 30.18
C ALA A 209 24.42 -39.35 28.92
N ALA A 210 23.10 -39.60 29.07
CA ALA A 210 22.24 -40.18 28.04
C ALA A 210 22.11 -39.36 26.73
N ILE A 211 22.47 -38.07 26.77
CA ILE A 211 22.44 -37.17 25.59
C ILE A 211 23.60 -37.47 24.63
N SER A 212 24.74 -37.97 25.11
CA SER A 212 25.88 -38.35 24.24
C SER A 212 25.69 -39.73 23.60
N GLU A 213 24.97 -40.66 24.25
CA GLU A 213 24.75 -42.03 23.75
C GLU A 213 23.60 -42.15 22.74
N THR A 214 22.61 -41.25 22.79
CA THR A 214 21.43 -41.31 21.90
C THR A 214 21.78 -41.08 20.42
N PHE A 215 22.80 -40.24 20.15
CA PHE A 215 23.29 -39.96 18.80
C PHE A 215 24.82 -40.06 18.77
N GLY A 216 25.33 -41.21 18.31
CA GLY A 216 26.76 -41.45 18.12
C GLY A 216 27.41 -40.51 17.11
N THR A 217 28.74 -40.43 17.17
CA THR A 217 29.58 -39.59 16.30
C THR A 217 29.89 -40.28 14.98
N ASP A 218 29.04 -40.07 13.98
CA ASP A 218 29.38 -40.28 12.57
C ASP A 218 28.71 -39.18 11.73
N ASP A 219 29.50 -38.48 10.91
CA ASP A 219 29.07 -37.33 10.13
C ASP A 219 29.53 -37.45 8.68
N SER A 220 28.72 -38.10 7.83
CA SER A 220 29.02 -38.24 6.41
C SER A 220 27.78 -38.34 5.50
N SER A 221 27.46 -37.21 4.88
CA SER A 221 26.84 -37.09 3.53
C SER A 221 25.39 -37.56 3.27
N LYS A 222 24.70 -36.74 2.47
CA LYS A 222 23.51 -37.03 1.61
C LYS A 222 22.22 -37.54 2.28
N ASP A 223 21.21 -36.68 2.24
CA ASP A 223 19.89 -36.89 1.60
C ASP A 223 19.10 -35.57 1.79
N ALA A 224 18.75 -34.85 0.71
CA ALA A 224 17.60 -35.04 -0.18
C ALA A 224 16.36 -34.24 0.30
N ASP A 225 15.76 -33.44 -0.59
CA ASP A 225 14.65 -32.53 -0.27
C ASP A 225 13.32 -33.27 -0.03
N GLU A 226 12.76 -33.17 1.16
CA GLU A 226 11.33 -33.39 1.40
C GLU A 226 10.69 -32.26 2.21
N LEU A 227 9.51 -31.83 1.77
CA LEU A 227 8.76 -30.72 2.34
C LEU A 227 7.97 -31.17 3.59
N PRO A 228 7.87 -30.33 4.64
CA PRO A 228 7.01 -30.64 5.78
C PRO A 228 5.54 -30.63 5.35
N VAL A 229 4.82 -31.71 5.66
CA VAL A 229 3.37 -31.81 5.44
C VAL A 229 2.65 -30.78 6.30
N GLU A 230 1.85 -29.93 5.66
CA GLU A 230 1.21 -28.77 6.27
C GLU A 230 -0.07 -29.20 7.01
N GLN A 231 -0.05 -29.15 8.35
CA GLN A 231 -1.25 -29.43 9.16
C GLN A 231 -2.34 -28.41 8.88
N THR A 232 -3.52 -28.87 8.46
CA THR A 232 -4.68 -28.04 8.15
C THR A 232 -5.19 -27.33 9.40
N ARG A 233 -4.70 -26.11 9.66
CA ARG A 233 -5.24 -25.25 10.72
C ARG A 233 -6.61 -24.75 10.30
N SER A 234 -7.62 -25.01 11.15
CA SER A 234 -8.89 -24.27 11.12
C SER A 234 -8.59 -22.76 11.21
N PRO A 235 -9.33 -21.87 10.51
CA PRO A 235 -8.97 -20.47 10.39
C PRO A 235 -8.88 -19.80 11.76
N ALA A 236 -7.64 -19.50 12.18
CA ALA A 236 -7.38 -18.85 13.46
C ALA A 236 -7.88 -17.41 13.40
N SER A 237 -8.68 -16.99 14.39
CA SER A 237 -9.10 -15.61 14.49
C SER A 237 -7.88 -14.69 14.62
N LEU A 238 -7.88 -13.61 13.84
CA LEU A 238 -6.75 -12.68 13.76
C LEU A 238 -6.57 -11.94 15.10
N GLN A 239 -5.65 -12.43 15.93
CA GLN A 239 -5.35 -11.82 17.23
C GLN A 239 -4.42 -10.61 17.07
N TRP A 240 -4.95 -9.43 17.34
CA TRP A 240 -4.18 -8.19 17.49
C TRP A 240 -3.44 -8.22 18.83
N LYS A 241 -2.17 -7.78 18.86
CA LYS A 241 -1.40 -7.67 20.12
C LYS A 241 -1.92 -6.54 21.00
N GLN A 242 -2.55 -5.53 20.39
CA GLN A 242 -2.93 -4.28 21.06
C GLN A 242 -1.71 -3.60 21.71
N ALA A 243 -0.56 -3.64 21.02
CA ALA A 243 0.68 -3.04 21.49
C ALA A 243 0.48 -1.56 21.83
N GLY A 244 1.01 -1.13 22.97
CA GLY A 244 0.67 0.14 23.60
C GLY A 244 1.18 1.40 22.89
N ARG A 245 0.69 2.55 23.38
CA ARG A 245 1.07 3.91 22.94
C ARG A 245 2.05 4.57 23.92
N ALA A 246 2.72 5.64 23.48
CA ALA A 246 3.52 6.46 24.37
C ALA A 246 2.63 7.29 25.31
N GLN A 247 2.87 7.18 26.63
CA GLN A 247 2.18 7.99 27.65
C GLN A 247 2.73 9.43 27.73
N GLY A 248 3.94 9.65 27.23
CA GLY A 248 4.53 10.96 27.01
C GLY A 248 5.73 10.83 26.09
N TRP A 249 5.71 11.51 24.95
CA TRP A 249 6.76 11.43 23.93
C TRP A 249 7.31 12.82 23.61
N LYS A 250 8.59 12.85 23.20
CA LYS A 250 9.20 14.06 22.64
C LYS A 250 8.83 14.15 21.16
N ALA A 251 8.30 15.31 20.76
CA ALA A 251 7.98 15.58 19.36
C ALA A 251 9.20 15.39 18.46
N MET A 252 9.01 14.71 17.32
CA MET A 252 10.05 14.36 16.38
C MET A 252 10.61 15.60 15.67
N LYS A 253 11.91 15.58 15.33
CA LYS A 253 12.52 16.64 14.52
C LYS A 253 11.75 16.80 13.20
N ALA A 254 11.46 18.05 12.83
CA ALA A 254 10.88 18.40 11.54
C ALA A 254 11.75 17.87 10.38
N VAL A 255 11.08 17.38 9.33
CA VAL A 255 11.74 16.84 8.13
C VAL A 255 11.83 17.95 7.08
N GLN A 256 12.93 17.99 6.33
CA GLN A 256 13.06 18.86 5.16
C GLN A 256 12.01 18.47 4.10
N GLN A 257 11.17 19.43 3.72
CA GLN A 257 10.07 19.23 2.76
C GLN A 257 10.46 19.64 1.32
N GLU A 258 11.69 20.08 1.09
CA GLU A 258 12.24 20.54 -0.21
C GLU A 258 11.90 19.61 -1.38
N ARG A 259 12.10 18.29 -1.20
CA ARG A 259 11.79 17.28 -2.22
C ARG A 259 10.29 17.17 -2.52
N LEU A 260 9.43 17.45 -1.54
CA LEU A 260 7.98 17.44 -1.72
C LEU A 260 7.51 18.71 -2.46
N TRP A 261 8.14 19.86 -2.22
CA TRP A 261 7.85 21.11 -2.93
C TRP A 261 8.27 21.05 -4.41
N LEU A 262 9.48 20.56 -4.70
CA LEU A 262 9.95 20.34 -6.07
C LEU A 262 9.03 19.38 -6.83
N LEU A 263 8.54 18.34 -6.16
CA LEU A 263 7.59 17.38 -6.72
C LEU A 263 6.20 17.99 -6.97
N GLN A 264 5.72 18.86 -6.09
CA GLN A 264 4.46 19.60 -6.29
C GLN A 264 4.54 20.52 -7.52
N ALA A 265 5.63 21.28 -7.65
CA ALA A 265 5.86 22.14 -8.81
C ALA A 265 5.94 21.32 -10.11
N GLY A 266 6.73 20.23 -10.12
CA GLY A 266 6.86 19.33 -11.27
C GLY A 266 5.52 18.70 -11.69
N VAL A 267 4.70 18.25 -10.74
CA VAL A 267 3.36 17.68 -11.04
C VAL A 267 2.39 18.72 -11.58
N ALA A 268 2.43 19.96 -11.07
CA ALA A 268 1.56 21.02 -11.55
C ALA A 268 1.96 21.53 -12.95
N ILE A 269 3.27 21.65 -13.21
CA ILE A 269 3.80 21.93 -14.56
C ILE A 269 3.39 20.81 -15.51
N ALA A 270 3.57 19.54 -15.13
CA ALA A 270 3.16 18.40 -15.96
C ALA A 270 1.64 18.36 -16.21
N LEU A 271 0.81 18.76 -15.24
CA LEU A 271 -0.65 18.89 -15.41
C LEU A 271 -1.02 20.01 -16.40
N PHE A 272 -0.38 21.19 -16.29
CA PHE A 272 -0.55 22.28 -17.24
C PHE A 272 -0.18 21.83 -18.66
N TRP A 273 1.01 21.25 -18.86
CA TRP A 273 1.45 20.76 -20.17
C TRP A 273 0.54 19.66 -20.72
N ALA A 274 0.12 18.70 -19.89
CA ALA A 274 -0.78 17.62 -20.33
C ALA A 274 -2.16 18.15 -20.79
N ILE A 275 -2.71 19.15 -20.10
CA ILE A 275 -4.00 19.76 -20.47
C ILE A 275 -3.85 20.67 -21.69
N SER A 276 -2.78 21.47 -21.78
CA SER A 276 -2.49 22.28 -22.97
C SER A 276 -2.32 21.42 -24.23
N LEU A 277 -1.56 20.33 -24.15
CA LEU A 277 -1.38 19.39 -25.26
C LEU A 277 -2.67 18.67 -25.62
N LEU A 278 -3.48 18.24 -24.64
CA LEU A 278 -4.78 17.61 -24.89
C LEU A 278 -5.76 18.57 -25.56
N LEU A 279 -5.85 19.81 -25.08
CA LEU A 279 -6.76 20.81 -25.62
C LEU A 279 -6.33 21.25 -27.02
N GLN A 280 -5.03 21.48 -27.24
CA GLN A 280 -4.47 21.75 -28.57
C GLN A 280 -4.73 20.58 -29.54
N PHE A 281 -4.50 19.34 -29.12
CA PHE A 281 -4.83 18.15 -29.92
C PHE A 281 -6.31 18.09 -30.31
N VAL A 282 -7.23 18.39 -29.37
CA VAL A 282 -8.67 18.43 -29.65
C VAL A 282 -9.02 19.57 -30.62
N MET A 283 -8.49 20.79 -30.40
CA MET A 283 -8.74 21.96 -31.25
C MET A 283 -8.27 21.72 -32.69
N THR A 284 -7.01 21.29 -32.86
CA THR A 284 -6.42 20.98 -34.17
C THR A 284 -7.14 19.80 -34.85
N THR A 285 -7.45 18.72 -34.12
CA THR A 285 -8.19 17.57 -34.70
C THR A 285 -9.60 17.97 -35.13
N THR A 286 -10.29 18.84 -34.36
CA THR A 286 -11.62 19.34 -34.72
C THR A 286 -11.57 20.19 -35.97
N ASN A 287 -10.66 21.15 -36.08
CA ASN A 287 -10.54 21.97 -37.30
C ASN A 287 -10.13 21.13 -38.52
N ASN A 288 -9.20 20.19 -38.36
CA ASN A 288 -8.82 19.26 -39.43
C ASN A 288 -9.99 18.36 -39.87
N PHE A 289 -10.87 17.97 -38.95
CA PHE A 289 -12.09 17.22 -39.28
C PHE A 289 -13.12 18.09 -40.01
N LEU A 290 -13.36 19.32 -39.53
CA LEU A 290 -14.27 20.28 -40.17
C LEU A 290 -13.82 20.64 -41.60
N LEU A 291 -12.52 20.80 -41.85
CA LEU A 291 -11.96 21.04 -43.19
C LEU A 291 -12.29 19.94 -44.21
N ASN A 292 -12.56 18.71 -43.75
CA ASN A 292 -12.91 17.57 -44.61
C ASN A 292 -14.43 17.43 -44.85
N ILE A 293 -15.27 18.28 -44.24
CA ILE A 293 -16.72 18.24 -44.39
C ILE A 293 -17.17 19.43 -45.25
N PRO A 294 -17.75 19.20 -46.46
CA PRO A 294 -18.31 20.30 -47.24
C PRO A 294 -19.45 20.99 -46.46
N PHE A 295 -19.59 22.29 -46.68
CA PHE A 295 -20.57 23.18 -46.02
C PHE A 295 -20.31 23.54 -44.54
N LEU A 296 -19.26 23.01 -43.89
CA LEU A 296 -18.82 23.47 -42.57
C LEU A 296 -17.59 24.38 -42.66
N GLN A 297 -17.49 25.35 -41.74
CA GLN A 297 -16.31 26.21 -41.59
C GLN A 297 -15.52 25.84 -40.34
N PRO A 298 -14.17 25.89 -40.36
CA PRO A 298 -13.34 25.71 -39.18
C PRO A 298 -13.58 26.79 -38.12
N ILE A 299 -13.44 26.41 -36.85
CA ILE A 299 -13.58 27.34 -35.72
C ILE A 299 -12.31 28.19 -35.65
N GLN A 300 -12.41 29.50 -35.90
CA GLN A 300 -11.22 30.36 -36.00
C GLN A 300 -10.41 30.41 -34.69
N ALA A 301 -11.08 30.46 -33.54
CA ALA A 301 -10.46 30.39 -32.22
C ALA A 301 -9.71 29.06 -31.94
N PHE A 302 -9.90 28.01 -32.75
CA PHE A 302 -9.17 26.75 -32.63
C PHE A 302 -7.80 26.76 -33.34
N TYR A 303 -7.44 27.85 -34.01
CA TYR A 303 -6.08 28.12 -34.49
C TYR A 303 -5.24 28.95 -33.51
N GLU A 304 -5.84 29.54 -32.48
CA GLU A 304 -5.14 30.30 -31.45
C GLU A 304 -4.45 29.39 -30.42
N GLN A 305 -3.43 29.90 -29.72
CA GLN A 305 -2.75 29.16 -28.66
C GLN A 305 -3.61 29.13 -27.38
N PRO A 306 -4.05 27.95 -26.89
CA PRO A 306 -4.96 27.86 -25.74
C PRO A 306 -4.33 28.22 -24.39
N THR A 307 -3.03 28.51 -24.34
CA THR A 307 -2.19 28.76 -23.15
C THR A 307 -2.89 29.60 -22.08
N GLY A 308 -3.37 30.80 -22.43
CA GLY A 308 -4.02 31.70 -21.47
C GLY A 308 -5.33 31.14 -20.91
N VAL A 309 -6.14 30.50 -21.76
CA VAL A 309 -7.40 29.85 -21.36
C VAL A 309 -7.13 28.68 -20.41
N VAL A 310 -6.11 27.87 -20.69
CA VAL A 310 -5.72 26.74 -19.83
C VAL A 310 -5.28 27.23 -18.44
N VAL A 311 -4.46 28.29 -18.35
CA VAL A 311 -4.06 28.81 -17.04
C VAL A 311 -5.26 29.40 -16.29
N ILE A 312 -6.10 30.22 -16.93
CA ILE A 312 -7.31 30.78 -16.29
C ILE A 312 -8.22 29.66 -15.77
N LEU A 313 -8.46 28.63 -16.58
CA LEU A 313 -9.23 27.45 -16.20
C LEU A 313 -8.60 26.70 -15.02
N LEU A 314 -7.28 26.49 -15.02
CA LEU A 314 -6.59 25.79 -13.94
C LEU A 314 -6.53 26.59 -12.63
N LEU A 315 -6.37 27.91 -12.70
CA LEU A 315 -6.46 28.80 -11.53
C LEU A 315 -7.89 28.77 -10.94
N LEU A 316 -8.90 28.85 -11.79
CA LEU A 316 -10.31 28.78 -11.39
C LEU A 316 -10.66 27.41 -10.79
N LEU A 317 -10.24 26.30 -11.42
CA LEU A 317 -10.44 24.96 -10.89
C LEU A 317 -9.66 24.74 -9.59
N ALA A 318 -8.44 25.25 -9.44
CA ALA A 318 -7.68 25.18 -8.18
C ALA A 318 -8.41 25.93 -7.06
N CYS A 319 -8.94 27.12 -7.35
CA CYS A 319 -9.73 27.93 -6.43
C CYS A 319 -11.05 27.24 -6.03
N LEU A 320 -11.82 26.76 -7.01
CA LEU A 320 -13.14 26.15 -6.76
C LEU A 320 -13.09 24.67 -6.35
N SER A 321 -11.94 23.99 -6.48
CA SER A 321 -11.80 22.55 -6.22
C SER A 321 -12.39 22.03 -4.91
N PRO A 322 -12.32 22.73 -3.75
CA PRO A 322 -12.91 22.21 -2.51
C PRO A 322 -14.45 22.15 -2.56
N TRP A 323 -15.08 23.02 -3.34
CA TRP A 323 -16.54 23.08 -3.52
C TRP A 323 -17.03 22.19 -4.66
N ILE A 324 -16.23 22.01 -5.72
CA ILE A 324 -16.57 21.09 -6.82
C ILE A 324 -16.42 19.63 -6.36
N LEU A 325 -15.36 19.29 -5.61
CA LEU A 325 -15.21 17.97 -5.00
C LEU A 325 -16.30 17.68 -3.96
N ASP A 326 -16.72 18.68 -3.19
CA ASP A 326 -17.91 18.59 -2.32
C ASP A 326 -19.18 18.25 -3.10
N LEU A 327 -19.41 18.90 -4.25
CA LEU A 327 -20.58 18.68 -5.09
C LEU A 327 -20.58 17.27 -5.71
N ILE A 328 -19.43 16.82 -6.21
CA ILE A 328 -19.20 15.45 -6.72
C ILE A 328 -19.49 14.41 -5.62
N LEU A 329 -18.92 14.59 -4.43
CA LEU A 329 -19.12 13.67 -3.31
C LEU A 329 -20.55 13.71 -2.74
N LYS A 330 -21.25 14.84 -2.81
CA LYS A 330 -22.67 14.94 -2.44
C LYS A 330 -23.58 14.25 -3.44
N HIS A 331 -23.38 14.52 -4.73
CA HIS A 331 -24.29 14.07 -5.79
C HIS A 331 -24.14 12.59 -6.13
N PHE A 332 -22.91 12.06 -6.16
CA PHE A 332 -22.66 10.65 -6.54
C PHE A 332 -22.42 9.69 -5.37
N TYR A 333 -22.06 10.22 -4.19
CA TYR A 333 -21.65 9.40 -3.04
C TYR A 333 -22.37 9.79 -1.72
N GLY A 334 -23.35 10.69 -1.76
CA GLY A 334 -24.23 10.99 -0.63
C GLY A 334 -23.56 11.63 0.59
N ILE A 335 -22.47 12.40 0.42
CA ILE A 335 -21.72 12.97 1.54
C ILE A 335 -22.57 13.87 2.46
N GLN A 336 -22.42 13.68 3.78
CA GLN A 336 -23.11 14.44 4.82
C GLN A 336 -22.12 15.17 5.74
N PRO A 337 -22.50 16.30 6.38
CA PRO A 337 -21.67 16.95 7.39
C PRO A 337 -21.58 16.09 8.67
N LEU A 338 -20.40 16.07 9.30
CA LEU A 338 -20.19 15.39 10.58
C LEU A 338 -19.82 16.44 11.65
N SER A 339 -20.60 16.54 12.72
CA SER A 339 -20.24 17.41 13.85
C SER A 339 -19.17 16.76 14.73
N LEU A 340 -18.42 17.55 15.51
CA LEU A 340 -17.53 17.02 16.54
C LEU A 340 -18.28 16.15 17.57
N SER A 341 -19.53 16.48 17.87
CA SER A 341 -20.41 15.70 18.75
C SER A 341 -20.93 14.39 18.11
N GLY A 342 -20.95 14.31 16.78
CA GLY A 342 -21.18 13.07 16.05
C GLY A 342 -19.92 12.21 16.07
N LEU A 343 -18.76 12.79 15.73
CA LEU A 343 -17.47 12.10 15.79
C LEU A 343 -17.17 11.56 17.19
N SER A 344 -17.48 12.30 18.26
CA SER A 344 -17.23 11.85 19.65
C SER A 344 -18.05 10.64 20.09
N LYS A 345 -19.03 10.17 19.30
CA LYS A 345 -19.74 8.90 19.55
C LYS A 345 -18.90 7.69 19.10
N PHE A 346 -18.12 7.84 18.03
CA PHE A 346 -17.24 6.80 17.48
C PHE A 346 -15.81 6.92 18.02
N SER A 347 -15.31 8.16 18.14
CA SER A 347 -13.97 8.46 18.63
C SER A 347 -13.94 9.70 19.54
N PRO A 348 -14.14 9.51 20.86
CA PRO A 348 -13.86 10.51 21.88
C PRO A 348 -12.44 11.09 21.82
N GLU A 349 -11.43 10.33 21.41
CA GLU A 349 -10.06 10.82 21.24
C GLU A 349 -9.94 11.77 20.04
N ALA A 350 -10.39 11.37 18.84
CA ALA A 350 -10.29 12.22 17.65
C ALA A 350 -11.00 13.57 17.84
N ALA A 351 -12.19 13.54 18.45
CA ALA A 351 -12.96 14.73 18.76
C ALA A 351 -12.28 15.68 19.77
N LYS A 352 -11.42 15.17 20.66
CA LYS A 352 -10.59 15.99 21.59
C LYS A 352 -9.26 16.42 20.96
N MET A 353 -8.66 15.56 20.15
CA MET A 353 -7.37 15.76 19.49
C MET A 353 -7.45 16.88 18.44
N LEU A 354 -8.47 16.85 17.57
CA LEU A 354 -8.59 17.79 16.46
C LEU A 354 -8.63 19.27 16.91
N PRO A 355 -9.52 19.71 17.84
CA PRO A 355 -9.54 21.11 18.29
C PRO A 355 -8.27 21.50 19.06
N ARG A 356 -7.74 20.59 19.90
CA ARG A 356 -6.52 20.82 20.69
C ARG A 356 -5.32 21.11 19.79
N TYR A 357 -5.11 20.28 18.77
CA TYR A 357 -3.99 20.45 17.85
C TYR A 357 -4.19 21.66 16.91
N CYS A 358 -5.39 21.86 16.37
CA CYS A 358 -5.72 23.05 15.59
C CYS A 358 -5.44 24.34 16.37
N GLY A 359 -5.88 24.43 17.63
CA GLY A 359 -5.59 25.57 18.52
C GLY A 359 -4.08 25.78 18.74
N GLN A 360 -3.35 24.72 19.08
CA GLN A 360 -1.88 24.78 19.26
C GLN A 360 -1.12 25.25 18.00
N LYS A 361 -1.61 24.92 16.81
CA LYS A 361 -1.00 25.34 15.52
C LYS A 361 -1.62 26.64 14.94
N ARG A 362 -2.58 27.27 15.64
CA ARG A 362 -3.38 28.41 15.14
C ARG A 362 -4.06 28.14 13.79
N LEU A 363 -4.51 26.90 13.59
CA LEU A 363 -5.27 26.47 12.41
C LEU A 363 -6.77 26.55 12.70
N LYS A 364 -7.56 26.92 11.69
CA LYS A 364 -9.01 26.69 11.71
C LYS A 364 -9.28 25.18 11.76
N LEU A 365 -10.33 24.76 12.46
CA LEU A 365 -10.80 23.37 12.42
C LEU A 365 -11.25 23.04 10.98
N PRO A 366 -10.79 21.93 10.36
CA PRO A 366 -11.26 21.53 9.04
C PRO A 366 -12.71 21.06 9.10
N THR A 367 -13.42 21.17 7.97
CA THR A 367 -14.81 20.70 7.88
C THR A 367 -14.83 19.17 7.87
N LEU A 368 -15.43 18.56 8.88
CA LEU A 368 -15.56 17.11 9.00
C LEU A 368 -16.83 16.63 8.28
N LYS A 369 -16.74 15.49 7.59
CA LYS A 369 -17.85 14.90 6.82
C LYS A 369 -17.82 13.37 6.87
N ILE A 370 -18.98 12.77 6.57
CA ILE A 370 -19.19 11.33 6.52
C ILE A 370 -19.78 10.88 5.18
N LEU A 371 -19.38 9.70 4.69
CA LEU A 371 -19.92 9.01 3.52
C LEU A 371 -20.67 7.75 3.95
N PRO A 372 -21.91 7.49 3.45
CA PRO A 372 -22.66 6.26 3.70
C PRO A 372 -22.10 5.11 2.86
N SER A 373 -20.92 4.59 3.25
CA SER A 373 -20.20 3.51 2.56
C SER A 373 -19.60 2.54 3.58
N SER A 374 -19.68 1.25 3.25
CA SER A 374 -19.07 0.11 3.96
C SER A 374 -17.55 0.00 3.78
N ALA A 375 -17.03 0.43 2.63
CA ALA A 375 -15.60 0.48 2.37
C ALA A 375 -14.93 1.45 3.36
N PRO A 376 -13.94 1.03 4.17
CA PRO A 376 -13.30 1.91 5.14
C PRO A 376 -12.37 2.90 4.44
N VAL A 377 -12.89 4.11 4.20
CA VAL A 377 -12.24 5.19 3.44
C VAL A 377 -12.05 6.41 4.34
N ALA A 378 -10.87 7.00 4.30
CA ALA A 378 -10.64 8.39 4.67
C ALA A 378 -10.10 9.15 3.44
N LEU A 379 -10.37 10.44 3.34
CA LEU A 379 -9.76 11.32 2.33
C LEU A 379 -9.81 12.80 2.77
N THR A 380 -8.72 13.53 2.48
CA THR A 380 -8.62 14.97 2.72
C THR A 380 -8.34 15.72 1.43
N TYR A 381 -9.13 16.79 1.19
CA TYR A 381 -8.99 17.69 0.05
C TYR A 381 -9.28 19.14 0.45
N GLY A 382 -8.83 20.07 -0.38
CA GLY A 382 -8.86 21.50 -0.10
C GLY A 382 -7.74 22.24 -0.82
N ASN A 383 -7.79 23.57 -0.85
CA ASN A 383 -6.73 24.40 -1.42
C ASN A 383 -6.00 25.27 -0.38
N LEU A 384 -6.64 25.57 0.74
CA LEU A 384 -6.08 26.29 1.88
C LEU A 384 -6.38 25.53 3.17
N PRO A 385 -5.58 25.70 4.25
CA PRO A 385 -5.88 25.08 5.55
C PRO A 385 -7.25 25.46 6.12
N GLN A 386 -7.76 26.65 5.74
CA GLN A 386 -9.07 27.17 6.17
C GLN A 386 -10.27 26.61 5.38
N THR A 387 -10.01 25.99 4.22
CA THR A 387 -11.01 25.40 3.32
C THR A 387 -10.90 23.86 3.25
N ALA A 388 -9.93 23.28 3.96
CA ALA A 388 -9.70 21.84 4.00
C ALA A 388 -10.89 21.09 4.61
N ARG A 389 -11.23 19.95 4.01
CA ARG A 389 -12.23 19.01 4.50
C ARG A 389 -11.57 17.67 4.77
N ILE A 390 -11.96 17.02 5.86
CA ILE A 390 -11.63 15.61 6.15
C ILE A 390 -12.92 14.81 6.05
N VAL A 391 -12.93 13.80 5.20
CA VAL A 391 -14.06 12.92 4.96
C VAL A 391 -13.71 11.50 5.38
N VAL A 392 -14.60 10.84 6.10
CA VAL A 392 -14.51 9.41 6.42
C VAL A 392 -15.76 8.68 5.95
N SER A 393 -15.69 7.37 5.74
CA SER A 393 -16.85 6.51 5.53
C SER A 393 -17.42 6.00 6.85
N GLN A 394 -18.71 5.70 6.87
CA GLN A 394 -19.38 4.96 7.96
C GLN A 394 -18.63 3.68 8.33
N GLY A 395 -18.28 2.84 7.35
CA GLY A 395 -17.53 1.60 7.57
C GLY A 395 -16.11 1.78 8.13
N LEU A 396 -15.51 2.98 8.05
CA LEU A 396 -14.24 3.26 8.73
C LEU A 396 -14.46 3.52 10.22
N LEU A 397 -15.56 4.19 10.57
CA LEU A 397 -15.94 4.46 11.96
C LEU A 397 -16.48 3.21 12.67
N ASP A 398 -17.06 2.26 11.93
CA ASP A 398 -17.59 1.01 12.48
C ASP A 398 -16.51 -0.09 12.65
N GLN A 399 -15.44 -0.06 11.85
CA GLN A 399 -14.39 -1.10 11.85
C GLN A 399 -13.15 -0.75 12.69
N LEU A 400 -12.95 0.52 13.04
CA LEU A 400 -11.80 1.02 13.79
C LEU A 400 -12.17 1.40 15.23
N ALA A 401 -11.25 1.19 16.17
CA ALA A 401 -11.38 1.65 17.55
C ALA A 401 -11.10 3.16 17.69
N ASP A 402 -11.48 3.77 18.83
CA ASP A 402 -11.30 5.20 19.13
C ASP A 402 -9.89 5.73 18.78
N GLU A 403 -8.85 5.07 19.31
CA GLU A 403 -7.45 5.45 19.08
C GLU A 403 -6.96 5.19 17.64
N GLU A 404 -7.59 4.26 16.91
CA GLU A 404 -7.29 3.95 15.50
C GLU A 404 -7.93 5.00 14.58
N ILE A 405 -9.17 5.40 14.86
CA ILE A 405 -9.85 6.53 14.23
C ILE A 405 -9.06 7.82 14.48
N ALA A 406 -8.61 8.06 15.72
CA ALA A 406 -7.77 9.21 16.06
C ALA A 406 -6.42 9.22 15.32
N ALA A 407 -5.79 8.05 15.12
CA ALA A 407 -4.57 7.92 14.32
C ALA A 407 -4.80 8.27 12.83
N ILE A 408 -5.91 7.83 12.23
CA ILE A 408 -6.28 8.21 10.86
C ILE A 408 -6.56 9.71 10.76
N TYR A 409 -7.40 10.28 11.64
CA TYR A 409 -7.67 11.73 11.64
C TYR A 409 -6.40 12.58 11.85
N ALA A 410 -5.41 12.09 12.61
CA ALA A 410 -4.13 12.76 12.78
C ALA A 410 -3.25 12.73 11.51
N GLY A 411 -3.32 11.66 10.71
CA GLY A 411 -2.66 11.57 9.39
C GLY A 411 -3.32 12.48 8.35
N GLU A 412 -4.66 12.44 8.29
CA GLU A 412 -5.45 13.35 7.45
C GLU A 412 -5.17 14.83 7.79
N LEU A 413 -5.14 15.18 9.08
CA LEU A 413 -4.69 16.50 9.55
C LEU A 413 -3.22 16.79 9.16
N GLY A 414 -2.37 15.77 9.14
CA GLY A 414 -1.00 15.86 8.65
C GLY A 414 -0.87 16.35 7.21
N HIS A 415 -1.80 15.98 6.32
CA HIS A 415 -1.85 16.52 4.96
C HIS A 415 -2.17 18.01 4.92
N ILE A 416 -2.96 18.51 5.87
CA ILE A 416 -3.32 19.93 6.03
C ILE A 416 -2.14 20.72 6.63
N VAL A 417 -1.41 20.15 7.59
CA VAL A 417 -0.26 20.80 8.26
C VAL A 417 0.95 20.98 7.32
N GLN A 418 1.08 20.13 6.30
CA GLN A 418 2.13 20.21 5.26
C GLN A 418 1.98 21.42 4.32
N ASN A 419 0.99 22.28 4.52
CA ASN A 419 0.50 23.27 3.55
C ASN A 419 0.98 24.71 3.84
N ARG A 420 2.30 24.95 3.79
CA ARG A 420 2.93 26.27 4.02
C ARG A 420 3.12 27.06 2.71
N LEU A 421 2.96 28.39 2.82
CA LEU A 421 2.88 29.42 1.76
C LEU A 421 4.12 29.61 0.84
N VAL A 422 5.00 28.61 0.69
CA VAL A 422 6.27 28.72 -0.06
C VAL A 422 6.06 28.93 -1.56
N GLY A 423 4.92 28.51 -2.12
CA GLY A 423 4.57 28.76 -3.53
C GLY A 423 4.53 30.24 -3.90
N ILE A 424 4.25 31.14 -2.96
CA ILE A 424 4.33 32.59 -3.19
C ILE A 424 5.79 33.03 -3.45
N ALA A 425 6.76 32.44 -2.75
CA ALA A 425 8.18 32.71 -2.98
C ALA A 425 8.69 32.09 -4.31
N ILE A 426 8.16 30.93 -4.71
CA ILE A 426 8.45 30.32 -6.02
C ILE A 426 7.85 31.15 -7.15
N ALA A 427 6.59 31.59 -7.01
CA ALA A 427 5.95 32.52 -7.94
C ALA A 427 6.74 33.82 -8.06
N PHE A 428 7.14 34.42 -6.94
CA PHE A 428 7.97 35.63 -6.93
C PHE A 428 9.33 35.42 -7.61
N GLY A 429 10.02 34.30 -7.35
CA GLY A 429 11.27 33.94 -8.03
C GLY A 429 11.10 33.77 -9.54
N MET A 430 10.05 33.06 -9.98
CA MET A 430 9.73 32.92 -11.41
C MET A 430 9.30 34.24 -12.05
N PHE A 431 8.69 35.14 -11.28
CA PHE A 431 8.33 36.49 -11.75
C PHE A 431 9.57 37.35 -12.02
N LEU A 432 10.58 37.28 -11.13
CA LEU A 432 11.89 37.92 -11.34
C LEU A 432 12.64 37.31 -12.55
N ILE A 433 12.60 35.98 -12.71
CA ILE A 433 13.22 35.30 -13.86
C ILE A 433 12.54 35.68 -15.18
N GLY A 434 11.21 35.82 -15.20
CA GLY A 434 10.50 36.34 -16.37
C GLY A 434 10.90 37.78 -16.71
N GLY A 435 11.06 38.64 -15.70
CA GLY A 435 11.57 40.00 -15.90
C GLY A 435 12.99 40.03 -16.45
N PHE A 436 13.86 39.10 -16.03
CA PHE A 436 15.20 38.95 -16.58
C PHE A 436 15.18 38.53 -18.06
N PHE A 437 14.36 37.55 -18.45
CA PHE A 437 14.21 37.20 -19.87
C PHE A 437 13.60 38.32 -20.71
N TYR A 438 12.71 39.14 -20.14
CA TYR A 438 12.13 40.31 -20.82
C TYR A 438 13.21 41.37 -21.12
N LEU A 439 14.07 41.65 -20.13
CA LEU A 439 15.21 42.56 -20.27
C LEU A 439 16.28 42.04 -21.26
N LEU A 440 16.37 40.72 -21.45
CA LEU A 440 17.19 40.08 -22.49
C LEU A 440 16.50 40.00 -23.86
N GLY A 441 15.39 40.71 -24.08
CA GLY A 441 14.70 40.74 -25.37
C GLY A 441 14.09 39.40 -25.80
N ASN A 442 13.83 38.50 -24.85
CA ASN A 442 13.25 37.17 -25.09
C ASN A 442 11.81 37.12 -24.54
N PRO A 443 10.83 37.77 -25.21
CA PRO A 443 9.47 37.95 -24.69
C PRO A 443 8.74 36.62 -24.47
N ASP A 444 8.94 35.61 -25.32
CA ASP A 444 8.29 34.30 -25.15
C ASP A 444 8.77 33.58 -23.89
N TRP A 445 10.07 33.64 -23.58
CA TRP A 445 10.63 33.08 -22.35
C TRP A 445 10.19 33.88 -21.12
N ALA A 446 10.11 35.20 -21.23
CA ALA A 446 9.56 36.07 -20.18
C ALA A 446 8.11 35.73 -19.86
N PHE A 447 7.26 35.66 -20.89
CA PHE A 447 5.85 35.33 -20.82
C PHE A 447 5.66 33.94 -20.22
N ASN A 448 6.38 32.92 -20.71
CA ASN A 448 6.35 31.58 -20.13
C ASN A 448 6.74 31.55 -18.64
N CYS A 449 7.81 32.26 -18.25
CA CYS A 449 8.20 32.37 -16.83
C CYS A 449 7.16 33.11 -15.98
N TRP A 450 6.53 34.16 -16.52
CA TRP A 450 5.44 34.89 -15.86
C TRP A 450 4.14 34.08 -15.75
N TRP A 451 3.81 33.25 -16.73
CA TRP A 451 2.67 32.32 -16.64
C TRP A 451 2.95 31.16 -15.68
N ILE A 452 4.19 30.65 -15.63
CA ILE A 452 4.61 29.67 -14.61
C ILE A 452 4.55 30.32 -13.21
N ALA A 453 4.98 31.58 -13.06
CA ALA A 453 4.83 32.34 -11.81
C ALA A 453 3.37 32.49 -11.40
N LEU A 454 2.49 32.87 -12.34
CA LEU A 454 1.05 33.02 -12.09
C LEU A 454 0.40 31.69 -11.68
N ALA A 455 0.73 30.61 -12.39
CA ALA A 455 0.33 29.25 -12.04
C ALA A 455 0.86 28.81 -10.66
N CYS A 456 2.01 29.32 -10.21
CA CYS A 456 2.60 29.00 -8.92
C CYS A 456 1.94 29.67 -7.70
N LEU A 457 1.14 30.73 -7.87
CA LEU A 457 0.45 31.38 -6.76
C LEU A 457 -0.49 30.43 -5.96
N PRO A 458 -1.41 29.67 -6.57
CA PRO A 458 -2.19 28.65 -5.84
C PRO A 458 -1.38 27.39 -5.47
N LEU A 459 -0.15 27.21 -5.98
CA LEU A 459 0.70 26.05 -5.68
C LEU A 459 1.44 26.14 -4.34
N GLY A 460 1.21 27.17 -3.52
CA GLY A 460 1.68 27.25 -2.14
C GLY A 460 1.03 26.25 -1.16
N ALA A 461 0.51 25.15 -1.68
CA ALA A 461 -0.41 24.25 -1.01
C ALA A 461 -0.32 22.81 -1.55
N ASN A 462 0.35 21.93 -0.78
CA ASN A 462 0.38 20.48 -1.02
C ASN A 462 -1.01 19.87 -1.28
N LEU A 463 -2.01 20.38 -0.57
CA LEU A 463 -3.39 19.91 -0.68
C LEU A 463 -4.07 20.41 -1.95
N ALA A 464 -3.77 21.63 -2.41
CA ALA A 464 -4.33 22.19 -3.64
C ALA A 464 -3.91 21.38 -4.87
N VAL A 465 -2.61 21.05 -5.01
CA VAL A 465 -2.10 20.33 -6.19
C VAL A 465 -2.77 18.97 -6.35
N ILE A 466 -2.84 18.19 -5.28
CA ILE A 466 -3.46 16.86 -5.33
C ILE A 466 -5.00 16.96 -5.48
N SER A 467 -5.64 17.96 -4.88
CA SER A 467 -7.09 18.20 -5.06
C SER A 467 -7.42 18.58 -6.50
N LEU A 468 -6.57 19.38 -7.16
CA LEU A 468 -6.71 19.74 -8.57
C LEU A 468 -6.49 18.55 -9.50
N VAL A 469 -5.42 17.76 -9.30
CA VAL A 469 -5.16 16.54 -10.09
C VAL A 469 -6.32 15.55 -9.94
N VAL A 470 -6.81 15.34 -8.72
CA VAL A 470 -7.98 14.47 -8.47
C VAL A 470 -9.23 15.04 -9.13
N LEU A 471 -9.50 16.35 -9.04
CA LEU A 471 -10.65 16.96 -9.70
C LEU A 471 -10.63 16.77 -11.22
N VAL A 472 -9.49 17.04 -11.87
CA VAL A 472 -9.34 16.85 -13.33
C VAL A 472 -9.53 15.37 -13.72
N ALA A 473 -8.96 14.44 -12.94
CA ALA A 473 -9.15 13.00 -13.16
C ALA A 473 -10.61 12.57 -12.94
N GLN A 474 -11.31 13.15 -11.95
CA GLN A 474 -12.72 12.86 -11.67
C GLN A 474 -13.63 13.29 -12.82
N LEU A 475 -13.37 14.41 -13.51
CA LEU A 475 -14.16 14.81 -14.69
C LEU A 475 -14.15 13.71 -15.76
N ALA A 476 -12.97 13.18 -16.09
CA ALA A 476 -12.83 12.06 -17.03
C ALA A 476 -13.48 10.77 -16.50
N TYR A 477 -13.31 10.45 -15.22
CA TYR A 477 -13.88 9.25 -14.60
C TYR A 477 -15.42 9.27 -14.57
N ILE A 478 -16.03 10.43 -14.27
CA ILE A 478 -17.47 10.62 -14.24
C ILE A 478 -18.08 10.39 -15.62
N VAL A 479 -17.48 10.96 -16.68
CA VAL A 479 -17.92 10.70 -18.07
C VAL A 479 -17.79 9.21 -18.40
N TYR A 480 -16.67 8.56 -18.04
CA TYR A 480 -16.47 7.11 -18.26
C TYR A 480 -17.64 6.27 -17.73
N TRP A 481 -17.99 6.40 -16.44
CA TRP A 481 -19.00 5.52 -15.85
C TRP A 481 -20.43 5.91 -16.16
N GLN A 482 -20.73 7.21 -16.33
CA GLN A 482 -22.05 7.65 -16.75
C GLN A 482 -22.37 7.20 -18.18
N VAL A 483 -21.43 7.39 -19.12
CA VAL A 483 -21.62 6.98 -20.51
C VAL A 483 -21.66 5.45 -20.64
N ALA A 484 -20.87 4.72 -19.84
CA ALA A 484 -21.01 3.26 -19.74
C ALA A 484 -22.42 2.85 -19.30
N ARG A 485 -22.90 3.37 -18.16
CA ARG A 485 -24.21 3.02 -17.61
C ARG A 485 -25.36 3.41 -18.54
N TRP A 486 -25.25 4.55 -19.21
CA TRP A 486 -26.21 4.99 -20.24
C TRP A 486 -26.20 4.07 -21.46
N GLY A 487 -25.03 3.74 -22.00
CA GLY A 487 -24.89 2.84 -23.15
C GLY A 487 -25.36 1.41 -22.86
N ASP A 488 -25.12 0.90 -21.65
CA ASP A 488 -25.65 -0.37 -21.16
C ASP A 488 -27.18 -0.36 -21.08
N SER A 489 -27.79 0.75 -20.61
CA SER A 489 -29.24 0.92 -20.54
C SER A 489 -29.94 1.16 -21.89
N THR A 490 -29.17 1.55 -22.92
CA THR A 490 -29.72 1.93 -24.22
C THR A 490 -30.08 0.69 -25.04
N GLN A 491 -31.28 0.66 -25.63
CA GLN A 491 -31.70 -0.47 -26.47
C GLN A 491 -31.09 -0.42 -27.89
N SER A 492 -30.92 0.78 -28.47
CA SER A 492 -30.39 0.97 -29.83
C SER A 492 -28.95 0.44 -29.97
N PRO A 493 -28.66 -0.50 -30.88
CA PRO A 493 -27.30 -1.02 -31.07
C PRO A 493 -26.35 0.04 -31.66
N VAL A 494 -26.87 0.98 -32.46
CA VAL A 494 -26.09 2.06 -33.09
C VAL A 494 -25.47 2.98 -32.05
N LEU A 495 -26.18 3.26 -30.95
CA LEU A 495 -25.69 4.12 -29.86
C LEU A 495 -24.69 3.43 -28.92
N LYS A 496 -24.64 2.09 -28.90
CA LYS A 496 -23.70 1.34 -28.05
C LYS A 496 -22.24 1.50 -28.45
N ILE A 497 -21.98 1.64 -29.75
CA ILE A 497 -20.62 1.82 -30.29
C ILE A 497 -20.01 3.16 -29.82
N PRO A 498 -20.61 4.34 -30.07
CA PRO A 498 -20.06 5.61 -29.59
C PRO A 498 -20.05 5.69 -28.05
N ALA A 499 -21.04 5.12 -27.35
CA ALA A 499 -21.01 5.05 -25.88
C ALA A 499 -19.77 4.30 -25.37
N ALA A 500 -19.47 3.12 -25.94
CA ALA A 500 -18.29 2.33 -25.58
C ALA A 500 -16.97 3.04 -25.91
N VAL A 501 -16.89 3.69 -27.08
CA VAL A 501 -15.69 4.45 -27.50
C VAL A 501 -15.45 5.64 -26.57
N ILE A 502 -16.47 6.46 -26.30
CA ILE A 502 -16.38 7.61 -25.38
C ILE A 502 -16.00 7.14 -23.97
N SER A 503 -16.68 6.11 -23.46
CA SER A 503 -16.39 5.55 -22.13
C SER A 503 -14.95 5.03 -22.02
N ALA A 504 -14.45 4.30 -23.02
CA ALA A 504 -13.08 3.79 -23.05
C ALA A 504 -12.02 4.91 -23.14
N LEU A 505 -12.25 5.93 -23.98
CA LEU A 505 -11.36 7.10 -24.08
C LEU A 505 -11.34 7.90 -22.78
N SER A 506 -12.49 8.12 -22.15
CA SER A 506 -12.60 8.78 -20.85
C SER A 506 -11.90 8.00 -19.73
N TYR A 507 -11.96 6.66 -19.75
CA TYR A 507 -11.21 5.82 -18.81
C TYR A 507 -9.69 5.92 -19.04
N GLY A 508 -9.25 5.92 -20.30
CA GLY A 508 -7.85 6.17 -20.67
C GLY A 508 -7.35 7.55 -20.20
N LEU A 509 -8.17 8.59 -20.35
CA LEU A 509 -7.87 9.94 -19.88
C LEU A 509 -7.81 10.04 -18.34
N PHE A 510 -8.69 9.34 -17.62
CA PHE A 510 -8.57 9.17 -16.17
C PHE A 510 -7.23 8.53 -15.80
N TRP A 511 -6.79 7.49 -16.50
CA TRP A 511 -5.48 6.85 -16.23
C TRP A 511 -4.30 7.77 -16.52
N LEU A 512 -4.34 8.54 -17.61
CA LEU A 512 -3.31 9.52 -17.96
C LEU A 512 -3.19 10.65 -16.92
N THR A 513 -4.33 11.23 -16.51
CA THR A 513 -4.36 12.31 -15.51
C THR A 513 -4.02 11.82 -14.10
N ARG A 514 -4.50 10.61 -13.72
CA ARG A 514 -4.12 9.93 -12.47
C ARG A 514 -2.61 9.69 -12.39
N ALA A 515 -1.96 9.34 -13.50
CA ALA A 515 -0.51 9.04 -13.52
C ALA A 515 0.35 10.20 -13.02
N LEU A 516 -0.03 11.45 -13.34
CA LEU A 516 0.65 12.67 -12.88
C LEU A 516 0.66 12.78 -11.35
N GLY A 517 -0.41 12.36 -10.68
CA GLY A 517 -0.56 12.44 -9.23
C GLY A 517 0.21 11.39 -8.43
N LEU A 518 0.68 10.30 -9.07
CA LEU A 518 1.13 9.10 -8.34
C LEU A 518 2.32 9.34 -7.43
N TRP A 519 3.41 9.93 -7.94
CA TRP A 519 4.61 10.12 -7.13
C TRP A 519 4.38 11.12 -5.98
N LEU A 520 3.56 12.15 -6.20
CA LEU A 520 3.15 13.08 -5.16
C LEU A 520 2.29 12.38 -4.09
N SER A 521 1.31 11.57 -4.50
CA SER A 521 0.49 10.75 -3.60
C SER A 521 1.37 9.83 -2.73
N ARG A 522 2.26 9.04 -3.35
CA ARG A 522 3.24 8.18 -2.64
C ARG A 522 4.04 8.95 -1.60
N SER A 523 4.56 10.11 -1.99
CA SER A 523 5.43 10.93 -1.14
C SER A 523 4.69 11.52 0.06
N ARG A 524 3.44 11.97 -0.13
CA ARG A 524 2.60 12.59 0.91
C ARG A 524 2.33 11.66 2.11
N PHE A 525 2.09 10.36 1.87
CA PHE A 525 1.76 9.43 2.95
C PHE A 525 2.91 9.23 3.95
N ASN A 526 4.17 9.13 3.49
CA ASN A 526 5.32 8.99 4.38
C ASN A 526 5.48 10.16 5.37
N TYR A 527 5.09 11.39 4.98
CA TYR A 527 5.02 12.54 5.89
C TYR A 527 3.76 12.55 6.76
N SER A 528 2.64 12.05 6.23
CA SER A 528 1.38 11.89 6.96
C SER A 528 1.52 10.92 8.12
N ASP A 529 2.04 9.72 7.89
CA ASP A 529 2.26 8.68 8.91
C ASP A 529 3.14 9.19 10.07
N ARG A 530 4.18 9.98 9.74
CA ARG A 530 5.04 10.62 10.72
C ARG A 530 4.28 11.65 11.57
N VAL A 531 3.39 12.44 10.96
CA VAL A 531 2.60 13.45 11.70
C VAL A 531 1.49 12.78 12.52
N ALA A 532 0.84 11.74 11.99
CA ALA A 532 -0.13 10.93 12.72
C ALA A 532 0.45 10.37 14.02
N THR A 533 1.65 9.79 13.93
CA THR A 533 2.37 9.26 15.09
C THR A 533 2.85 10.37 16.04
N ASP A 534 3.37 11.49 15.53
CA ASP A 534 3.80 12.64 16.35
C ASP A 534 2.66 13.33 17.11
N ILE A 535 1.43 13.30 16.56
CA ILE A 535 0.23 13.89 17.17
C ILE A 535 -0.40 12.98 18.23
N THR A 536 -0.44 11.67 17.99
CA THR A 536 -1.14 10.71 18.87
C THR A 536 -0.23 10.00 19.87
N GLY A 537 1.08 9.91 19.59
CA GLY A 537 2.00 9.03 20.30
C GLY A 537 1.72 7.53 20.06
N ASN A 538 0.87 7.20 19.07
CA ASN A 538 0.32 5.86 18.88
C ASN A 538 0.66 5.23 17.50
N PRO A 539 1.92 4.83 17.28
CA PRO A 539 2.34 4.13 16.06
C PRO A 539 1.68 2.75 15.90
N ASN A 540 1.35 2.08 17.01
CA ASN A 540 0.69 0.78 16.95
C ASN A 540 -0.79 0.90 16.55
N GLY A 541 -1.53 1.88 17.09
CA GLY A 541 -2.89 2.22 16.62
C GLY A 541 -2.94 2.58 15.14
N LEU A 542 -1.98 3.35 14.62
CA LEU A 542 -1.87 3.62 13.18
C LEU A 542 -1.58 2.34 12.36
N THR A 543 -0.74 1.44 12.89
CA THR A 543 -0.43 0.15 12.26
C THR A 543 -1.68 -0.74 12.17
N ARG A 544 -2.43 -0.85 13.28
CA ARG A 544 -3.71 -1.57 13.31
C ARG A 544 -4.73 -0.95 12.36
N ALA A 545 -4.88 0.37 12.36
CA ALA A 545 -5.81 1.09 11.48
C ALA A 545 -5.57 0.81 9.99
N LEU A 546 -4.31 0.95 9.51
CA LEU A 546 -3.97 0.72 8.10
C LEU A 546 -4.20 -0.75 7.67
N LEU A 547 -3.95 -1.71 8.56
CA LEU A 547 -4.19 -3.13 8.29
C LEU A 547 -5.68 -3.49 8.31
N LYS A 548 -6.47 -2.95 9.25
CA LYS A 548 -7.93 -3.09 9.28
C LYS A 548 -8.59 -2.47 8.05
N ILE A 549 -8.14 -1.29 7.61
CA ILE A 549 -8.58 -0.68 6.35
C ILE A 549 -8.29 -1.61 5.16
N ALA A 550 -7.11 -2.25 5.12
CA ALA A 550 -6.78 -3.20 4.07
C ALA A 550 -7.70 -4.44 4.06
N ILE A 551 -8.03 -4.98 5.23
CA ILE A 551 -9.01 -6.08 5.39
C ILE A 551 -10.40 -5.63 4.94
N GLY A 552 -10.89 -4.50 5.45
CA GLY A 552 -12.24 -4.02 5.18
C GLY A 552 -12.47 -3.61 3.72
N ILE A 553 -11.46 -3.13 3.01
CA ILE A 553 -11.54 -2.90 1.56
C ILE A 553 -11.61 -4.24 0.80
N ALA A 554 -10.86 -5.26 1.21
CA ALA A 554 -10.96 -6.59 0.60
C ALA A 554 -12.34 -7.23 0.84
N ALA A 555 -12.87 -7.07 2.06
CA ALA A 555 -14.21 -7.53 2.43
C ALA A 555 -15.32 -6.77 1.69
N ASP A 556 -15.20 -5.45 1.51
CA ASP A 556 -16.15 -4.62 0.76
C ASP A 556 -16.22 -5.05 -0.72
N VAL A 557 -15.08 -5.28 -1.37
CA VAL A 557 -14.99 -5.78 -2.75
C VAL A 557 -15.56 -7.20 -2.86
N GLN A 558 -15.35 -8.05 -1.86
CA GLN A 558 -15.95 -9.39 -1.80
C GLN A 558 -17.47 -9.32 -1.60
N GLN A 559 -17.99 -8.44 -0.75
CA GLN A 559 -19.42 -8.26 -0.49
C GLN A 559 -20.16 -7.66 -1.69
N HIS A 560 -19.61 -6.61 -2.30
CA HIS A 560 -20.19 -5.92 -3.45
C HIS A 560 -19.81 -6.55 -4.80
N GLN A 561 -19.06 -7.66 -4.77
CA GLN A 561 -18.67 -8.49 -5.91
C GLN A 561 -17.96 -7.73 -7.05
N SER A 562 -17.42 -6.53 -6.76
CA SER A 562 -16.85 -5.57 -7.73
C SER A 562 -16.07 -4.47 -7.01
N THR A 563 -15.15 -3.79 -7.71
CA THR A 563 -14.46 -2.61 -7.15
C THR A 563 -15.39 -1.39 -7.19
N SER A 564 -15.72 -0.83 -6.01
CA SER A 564 -16.61 0.34 -5.93
C SER A 564 -16.01 1.60 -6.59
N TRP A 565 -16.86 2.46 -7.15
CA TRP A 565 -16.44 3.65 -7.91
C TRP A 565 -15.64 4.65 -7.06
N LEU A 566 -15.91 4.69 -5.75
CA LEU A 566 -15.21 5.52 -4.77
C LEU A 566 -13.75 5.05 -4.64
N LEU A 567 -13.55 3.74 -4.41
CA LEU A 567 -12.25 3.10 -4.18
C LEU A 567 -11.29 3.25 -5.36
N GLU A 568 -11.78 3.20 -6.61
CA GLU A 568 -10.93 3.38 -7.79
C GLU A 568 -10.61 4.85 -8.06
N SER A 569 -11.60 5.75 -7.96
CA SER A 569 -11.48 7.13 -8.47
C SER A 569 -10.81 8.09 -7.47
N PHE A 570 -11.03 7.91 -6.17
CA PHE A 570 -10.39 8.72 -5.11
C PHE A 570 -9.12 8.08 -4.53
N ASP A 571 -8.63 6.98 -5.13
CA ASP A 571 -7.46 6.19 -4.75
C ASP A 571 -6.18 7.02 -4.47
N LEU A 572 -6.00 8.17 -5.13
CA LEU A 572 -4.88 9.10 -4.88
C LEU A 572 -4.90 9.81 -3.50
N LEU A 573 -6.05 9.82 -2.81
CA LEU A 573 -6.23 10.47 -1.50
C LEU A 573 -6.38 9.48 -0.34
N MET A 574 -6.76 8.23 -0.60
CA MET A 574 -7.08 7.25 0.45
C MET A 574 -5.85 6.80 1.24
N PRO A 575 -5.97 6.48 2.54
CA PRO A 575 -4.82 6.02 3.34
C PRO A 575 -4.26 4.65 2.90
N VAL A 576 -5.05 3.82 2.19
CA VAL A 576 -4.61 2.54 1.62
C VAL A 576 -5.24 2.37 0.24
N GLY A 577 -4.45 1.95 -0.75
CA GLY A 577 -4.94 1.72 -2.12
C GLY A 577 -5.58 0.36 -2.29
N HIS A 578 -6.75 0.34 -2.94
CA HIS A 578 -7.58 -0.86 -3.12
C HIS A 578 -6.80 -2.05 -3.70
N ARG A 579 -5.87 -1.80 -4.62
CA ARG A 579 -5.06 -2.85 -5.27
C ARG A 579 -4.07 -3.56 -4.35
N GLN A 580 -3.57 -2.89 -3.31
CA GLN A 580 -2.74 -3.52 -2.27
C GLN A 580 -3.64 -4.16 -1.22
N ALA A 581 -4.75 -3.50 -0.87
CA ALA A 581 -5.72 -3.99 0.10
C ALA A 581 -6.35 -5.34 -0.30
N ILE A 582 -6.82 -5.49 -1.54
CA ILE A 582 -7.42 -6.73 -2.06
C ILE A 582 -6.48 -7.93 -1.86
N ALA A 583 -5.19 -7.76 -2.17
CA ALA A 583 -4.20 -8.83 -2.05
C ALA A 583 -3.79 -9.11 -0.59
N LEU A 584 -3.53 -8.07 0.22
CA LEU A 584 -3.13 -8.27 1.61
C LEU A 584 -4.30 -8.75 2.48
N GLY A 585 -5.42 -8.03 2.45
CA GLY A 585 -6.56 -8.21 3.35
C GLY A 585 -7.23 -9.57 3.21
N SER A 586 -7.40 -10.05 1.97
CA SER A 586 -8.13 -11.30 1.69
C SER A 586 -7.40 -12.58 2.13
N VAL A 587 -6.08 -12.55 2.33
CA VAL A 587 -5.30 -13.72 2.80
C VAL A 587 -5.07 -13.74 4.32
N THR A 588 -5.40 -12.66 5.03
CA THR A 588 -5.17 -12.53 6.49
C THR A 588 -5.80 -13.61 7.37
N PRO A 589 -6.94 -14.26 7.03
CA PRO A 589 -7.46 -15.38 7.82
C PRO A 589 -6.63 -16.67 7.73
N LEU A 590 -5.70 -16.75 6.76
CA LEU A 590 -4.93 -17.95 6.41
C LEU A 590 -3.42 -17.77 6.58
N THR A 591 -2.93 -16.54 6.76
CA THR A 591 -1.50 -16.27 7.01
C THR A 591 -1.27 -15.01 7.84
N THR A 592 -0.12 -14.98 8.53
CA THR A 592 0.38 -13.77 9.22
C THR A 592 0.65 -12.63 8.23
N PHE A 593 0.43 -11.39 8.67
CA PHE A 593 0.81 -10.20 7.91
C PHE A 593 2.30 -10.20 7.56
N GLU A 594 3.16 -10.52 8.52
CA GLU A 594 4.62 -10.47 8.37
C GLU A 594 5.10 -11.26 7.14
N SER A 595 4.57 -12.46 6.90
CA SER A 595 4.97 -13.29 5.75
C SER A 595 4.69 -12.62 4.39
N VAL A 596 3.53 -11.97 4.22
CA VAL A 596 3.15 -11.26 2.99
C VAL A 596 3.95 -9.97 2.84
N LEU A 597 4.15 -9.25 3.95
CA LEU A 597 4.89 -7.98 4.00
C LEU A 597 6.41 -8.16 3.87
N GLN A 598 6.95 -9.38 3.97
CA GLN A 598 8.39 -9.61 3.70
C GLN A 598 8.80 -9.22 2.28
N TRP A 599 7.97 -9.45 1.24
CA TRP A 599 8.30 -8.96 -0.12
C TRP A 599 8.38 -7.42 -0.15
N ASP A 600 7.41 -6.76 0.49
CA ASP A 600 7.30 -5.29 0.59
C ASP A 600 8.50 -4.65 1.31
N CYS A 601 9.23 -5.38 2.16
CA CYS A 601 10.36 -4.85 2.92
C CYS A 601 11.74 -5.36 2.46
N LEU A 602 11.83 -6.60 1.95
CA LEU A 602 13.08 -7.27 1.63
C LEU A 602 13.45 -7.19 0.15
N ASN A 603 12.47 -7.10 -0.77
CA ASN A 603 12.76 -7.17 -2.20
C ASN A 603 13.61 -5.94 -2.65
N PRO A 604 14.81 -6.14 -3.24
CA PRO A 604 15.71 -5.02 -3.59
C PRO A 604 15.18 -4.14 -4.73
N SER A 605 14.32 -4.67 -5.59
CA SER A 605 13.80 -3.98 -6.78
C SER A 605 12.44 -3.32 -6.55
N ARG A 606 11.84 -3.47 -5.36
CA ARG A 606 10.46 -3.07 -5.05
C ARG A 606 10.13 -1.62 -5.40
N GLN A 607 11.06 -0.68 -5.22
CA GLN A 607 10.83 0.73 -5.50
C GLN A 607 10.49 0.98 -6.99
N TRP A 608 11.15 0.26 -7.91
CA TRP A 608 10.81 0.27 -9.34
C TRP A 608 9.42 -0.33 -9.61
N MET A 609 9.01 -1.34 -8.85
CA MET A 609 7.69 -1.97 -9.00
C MET A 609 6.55 -1.08 -8.49
N THR A 610 6.82 -0.05 -7.68
CA THR A 610 5.80 0.90 -7.17
C THR A 610 5.50 2.10 -8.08
N ILE A 611 6.17 2.23 -9.23
CA ILE A 611 6.07 3.44 -10.07
C ILE A 611 4.63 3.73 -10.53
N ASN A 612 3.80 2.70 -10.76
CA ASN A 612 2.38 2.81 -11.13
C ASN A 612 1.41 2.82 -9.92
N ASN A 613 1.92 2.68 -8.70
CA ASN A 613 1.10 2.69 -7.47
C ASN A 613 0.90 4.12 -6.97
N SER A 614 -0.31 4.40 -6.50
CA SER A 614 -0.72 5.63 -5.79
C SER A 614 -0.02 5.73 -4.43
N HIS A 615 0.05 4.62 -3.70
CA HIS A 615 0.66 4.53 -2.37
C HIS A 615 2.08 3.95 -2.41
N PRO A 616 2.91 4.19 -1.38
CA PRO A 616 4.05 3.34 -1.09
C PRO A 616 3.59 1.89 -0.83
N LEU A 617 4.55 0.97 -0.71
CA LEU A 617 4.25 -0.37 -0.22
C LEU A 617 3.78 -0.30 1.23
N ILE A 618 2.73 -1.04 1.55
CA ILE A 618 2.18 -1.07 2.89
C ILE A 618 3.20 -1.66 3.89
N GLY A 619 4.01 -2.65 3.49
CA GLY A 619 5.12 -3.14 4.33
C GLY A 619 6.19 -2.08 4.62
N ASP A 620 6.66 -1.33 3.60
CA ASP A 620 7.62 -0.22 3.80
C ASP A 620 7.07 0.84 4.78
N ARG A 621 5.77 1.18 4.71
CA ARG A 621 5.13 2.13 5.64
C ARG A 621 5.04 1.60 7.06
N LEU A 622 4.52 0.39 7.25
CA LEU A 622 4.36 -0.22 8.57
C LEU A 622 5.73 -0.47 9.22
N TYR A 623 6.75 -0.80 8.42
CA TYR A 623 8.14 -0.85 8.89
C TYR A 623 8.63 0.52 9.39
N LEU A 624 8.43 1.61 8.64
CA LEU A 624 8.76 2.97 9.09
C LEU A 624 8.00 3.38 10.38
N ILE A 625 6.72 3.02 10.49
CA ILE A 625 5.91 3.26 11.69
C ILE A 625 6.46 2.46 12.89
N SER A 626 6.91 1.21 12.66
CA SER A 626 7.58 0.40 13.69
C SER A 626 8.91 1.01 14.18
N LEU A 627 9.62 1.77 13.33
CA LEU A 627 10.79 2.52 13.76
C LEU A 627 10.43 3.70 14.68
N TYR A 628 9.26 4.32 14.52
CA TYR A 628 8.76 5.34 15.45
C TYR A 628 8.37 4.73 16.79
N ALA A 629 7.71 3.55 16.79
CA ALA A 629 7.45 2.78 18.02
C ALA A 629 8.75 2.44 18.77
N ARG A 630 9.73 1.86 18.07
CA ARG A 630 11.06 1.54 18.63
C ARG A 630 11.81 2.78 19.12
N HIS A 631 11.69 3.92 18.44
CA HIS A 631 12.30 5.19 18.87
C HIS A 631 11.75 5.67 20.23
N TRP A 632 10.46 5.47 20.49
CA TRP A 632 9.82 5.75 21.78
C TRP A 632 9.83 4.56 22.75
N LYS A 633 10.62 3.51 22.47
CA LYS A 633 10.77 2.28 23.28
C LYS A 633 9.45 1.51 23.51
N LEU A 634 8.50 1.63 22.57
CA LEU A 634 7.27 0.85 22.57
C LEU A 634 7.51 -0.54 21.98
N GLU A 635 6.71 -1.52 22.40
CA GLU A 635 6.53 -2.76 21.66
C GLU A 635 5.93 -2.46 20.27
N THR A 636 6.17 -3.33 19.28
CA THR A 636 5.68 -3.19 17.91
C THR A 636 4.57 -4.19 17.59
N GLU A 637 3.43 -3.69 17.10
CA GLU A 637 2.29 -4.54 16.69
C GLU A 637 2.70 -5.65 15.70
N LEU A 638 3.59 -5.35 14.74
CA LEU A 638 4.19 -6.33 13.82
C LEU A 638 5.65 -6.64 14.17
N ASN A 639 6.02 -7.92 14.11
CA ASN A 639 7.36 -8.41 14.48
C ASN A 639 8.34 -8.36 13.30
N PHE A 640 8.72 -7.14 12.91
CA PHE A 640 9.77 -6.87 11.92
C PHE A 640 11.19 -7.12 12.47
N THR A 641 11.49 -8.35 12.91
CA THR A 641 12.81 -8.76 13.43
C THR A 641 13.77 -9.21 12.33
N GLN A 642 13.27 -9.85 11.28
CA GLN A 642 14.06 -10.43 10.18
C GLN A 642 14.47 -9.41 9.08
N ILE A 643 14.06 -8.14 9.18
CA ILE A 643 14.38 -7.13 8.17
C ILE A 643 15.74 -6.49 8.50
N PRO A 644 16.75 -6.59 7.60
CA PRO A 644 18.02 -5.90 7.81
C PRO A 644 17.81 -4.40 7.98
N SER A 645 18.47 -3.81 8.99
CA SER A 645 18.31 -2.39 9.31
C SER A 645 18.47 -1.51 8.07
N LEU A 646 17.59 -0.51 7.88
CA LEU A 646 17.74 0.56 6.87
C LEU A 646 18.88 1.53 7.22
N LYS A 647 20.07 0.99 7.51
CA LYS A 647 21.32 1.68 7.21
C LYS A 647 21.28 1.94 5.71
N THR A 648 21.37 3.21 5.32
CA THR A 648 21.44 3.61 3.91
C THR A 648 22.46 2.74 3.19
N PRO A 649 22.14 2.18 2.00
CA PRO A 649 23.10 1.40 1.26
C PRO A 649 24.30 2.30 0.97
N LYS A 650 25.45 2.00 1.59
CA LYS A 650 26.74 2.56 1.16
C LYS A 650 27.04 1.96 -0.20
N THR A 651 26.53 2.61 -1.24
CA THR A 651 26.56 2.11 -2.61
C THR A 651 27.99 2.10 -3.16
N LYS A 652 28.72 1.01 -2.89
CA LYS A 652 29.35 0.32 -4.02
C LYS A 652 28.26 0.11 -5.07
N LEU A 653 28.52 0.48 -6.33
CA LEU A 653 27.58 0.26 -7.43
C LEU A 653 27.35 -1.25 -7.57
N ARG A 654 26.27 -1.74 -6.94
CA ARG A 654 25.85 -3.14 -7.08
C ARG A 654 25.20 -3.25 -8.45
N THR A 655 25.84 -4.00 -9.34
CA THR A 655 25.37 -4.23 -10.71
C THR A 655 23.87 -4.61 -10.70
N PRO A 656 23.05 -4.01 -11.58
CA PRO A 656 21.62 -4.29 -11.61
C PRO A 656 21.38 -5.79 -11.83
N ASN A 657 20.52 -6.38 -11.01
CA ASN A 657 20.17 -7.80 -11.10
C ASN A 657 19.68 -8.10 -12.52
N SER A 658 20.19 -9.16 -13.15
CA SER A 658 19.85 -9.53 -14.54
C SER A 658 18.33 -9.69 -14.73
N LYS A 659 17.62 -10.22 -13.72
CA LYS A 659 16.15 -10.29 -13.72
C LYS A 659 15.46 -8.93 -13.73
N LEU A 660 16.03 -7.90 -13.10
CA LEU A 660 15.49 -6.54 -13.14
C LEU A 660 15.73 -5.88 -14.51
N LEU A 661 16.91 -6.09 -15.10
CA LEU A 661 17.18 -5.66 -16.48
C LEU A 661 16.18 -6.31 -17.45
N LEU A 662 15.92 -7.62 -17.30
CA LEU A 662 14.97 -8.35 -18.13
C LEU A 662 13.51 -7.86 -17.92
N GLN A 663 13.08 -7.69 -16.67
CA GLN A 663 11.78 -7.10 -16.32
C GLN A 663 11.57 -5.72 -16.97
N GLY A 664 12.60 -4.87 -16.92
CA GLY A 664 12.60 -3.52 -17.48
C GLY A 664 13.06 -3.43 -18.94
N ALA A 665 13.30 -4.55 -19.63
CA ALA A 665 14.01 -4.57 -20.91
C ALA A 665 13.43 -3.66 -22.01
N PRO A 666 12.10 -3.45 -22.15
CA PRO A 666 11.58 -2.45 -23.11
C PRO A 666 12.08 -1.02 -22.85
N PHE A 667 12.24 -0.64 -21.57
CA PHE A 667 12.70 0.70 -21.18
C PHE A 667 14.22 0.84 -21.30
N PHE A 668 14.98 -0.19 -20.87
CA PHE A 668 16.44 -0.23 -21.10
C PHE A 668 16.78 -0.35 -22.59
N GLY A 669 15.89 -0.96 -23.38
CA GLY A 669 15.96 -1.02 -24.84
C GLY A 669 15.91 0.36 -25.48
N ILE A 670 15.08 1.29 -25.00
CA ILE A 670 15.08 2.69 -25.47
C ILE A 670 16.46 3.34 -25.23
N LEU A 671 17.08 3.11 -24.08
CA LEU A 671 18.42 3.64 -23.77
C LEU A 671 19.52 2.99 -24.63
N PHE A 672 19.39 1.70 -24.94
CA PHE A 672 20.27 1.03 -25.91
C PHE A 672 20.08 1.59 -27.33
N GLY A 673 18.84 1.86 -27.74
CA GLY A 673 18.51 2.55 -28.99
C GLY A 673 19.12 3.95 -29.07
N LEU A 674 19.03 4.73 -27.99
CA LEU A 674 19.69 6.03 -27.90
C LEU A 674 21.20 5.92 -28.07
N ALA A 675 21.84 4.97 -27.37
CA ALA A 675 23.27 4.73 -27.48
C ALA A 675 23.69 4.27 -28.89
N LEU A 676 22.86 3.46 -29.57
CA LEU A 676 23.07 3.04 -30.95
C LEU A 676 22.94 4.21 -31.94
N GLY A 677 21.97 5.11 -31.76
CA GLY A 677 21.85 6.33 -32.55
C GLY A 677 23.05 7.27 -32.36
N CYS A 678 23.51 7.45 -31.12
CA CYS A 678 24.75 8.19 -30.82
C CYS A 678 26.00 7.53 -31.43
N LEU A 679 26.03 6.19 -31.54
CA LEU A 679 27.12 5.47 -32.19
C LEU A 679 27.12 5.69 -33.71
N PHE A 680 25.96 5.68 -34.38
CA PHE A 680 25.86 6.02 -35.81
C PHE A 680 26.28 7.46 -36.08
N TRP A 681 25.83 8.42 -35.27
CA TRP A 681 26.28 9.82 -35.36
C TRP A 681 27.81 9.94 -35.20
N LEU A 682 28.40 9.23 -34.23
CA LEU A 682 29.86 9.20 -34.05
C LEU A 682 30.59 8.57 -35.23
N LEU A 683 30.04 7.51 -35.83
CA LEU A 683 30.58 6.89 -37.05
C LEU A 683 30.50 7.83 -38.25
N GLY A 684 29.42 8.60 -38.40
CA GLY A 684 29.30 9.66 -39.41
C GLY A 684 30.32 10.80 -39.20
N TRP A 685 30.53 11.21 -37.95
CA TRP A 685 31.54 12.22 -37.60
C TRP A 685 32.97 11.74 -37.90
N ILE A 686 33.31 10.50 -37.51
CA ILE A 686 34.60 9.86 -37.85
C ILE A 686 34.74 9.74 -39.39
N GLY A 687 33.67 9.32 -40.07
CA GLY A 687 33.63 9.22 -41.53
C GLY A 687 33.92 10.55 -42.22
N SER A 688 33.29 11.63 -41.75
CA SER A 688 33.55 13.00 -42.22
C SER A 688 34.99 13.43 -41.97
N PHE A 689 35.52 13.20 -40.75
CA PHE A 689 36.91 13.53 -40.37
C PHE A 689 37.96 12.83 -41.24
N PHE A 690 37.72 11.58 -41.65
CA PHE A 690 38.61 10.80 -42.52
C PHE A 690 38.22 10.84 -44.02
N GLY A 691 37.24 11.65 -44.42
CA GLY A 691 36.81 11.80 -45.82
C GLY A 691 36.05 10.58 -46.42
N ILE A 692 35.58 9.66 -45.58
CA ILE A 692 34.86 8.44 -45.97
C ILE A 692 33.42 8.80 -46.34
N ARG A 693 33.20 9.18 -47.61
CA ARG A 693 31.89 9.64 -48.13
C ARG A 693 30.72 8.71 -47.83
N GLN A 694 30.95 7.40 -47.76
CA GLN A 694 29.94 6.37 -47.47
C GLN A 694 29.35 6.43 -46.05
N LEU A 695 29.94 7.22 -45.14
CA LEU A 695 29.48 7.39 -43.75
C LEU A 695 28.89 8.78 -43.48
N VAL A 696 29.10 9.77 -44.36
CA VAL A 696 28.75 11.18 -44.09
C VAL A 696 27.24 11.37 -43.87
N TRP A 697 26.39 10.63 -44.59
CA TRP A 697 24.93 10.64 -44.40
C TRP A 697 24.50 10.33 -42.94
N MET A 698 25.26 9.53 -42.19
CA MET A 698 24.97 9.26 -40.77
C MET A 698 25.14 10.49 -39.87
N LEU A 699 25.87 11.51 -40.34
CA LEU A 699 26.05 12.80 -39.68
C LEU A 699 24.94 13.80 -40.09
N ASP A 700 24.54 13.79 -41.36
CA ASP A 700 23.51 14.68 -41.88
C ASP A 700 22.12 14.28 -41.33
N ASP A 701 21.76 12.99 -41.43
CA ASP A 701 20.47 12.44 -41.01
C ASP A 701 20.43 12.00 -39.54
N TYR A 702 21.37 12.49 -38.73
CA TYR A 702 21.56 12.03 -37.35
C TYR A 702 20.29 12.08 -36.48
N TRP A 703 19.39 13.02 -36.74
CA TRP A 703 18.16 13.20 -35.97
C TRP A 703 17.10 12.11 -36.27
N THR A 704 16.94 11.71 -37.53
CA THR A 704 16.03 10.61 -37.90
C THR A 704 16.61 9.27 -37.46
N ILE A 705 17.93 9.08 -37.59
CA ILE A 705 18.66 7.92 -37.06
C ILE A 705 18.48 7.81 -35.53
N LEU A 706 18.69 8.89 -34.79
CA LEU A 706 18.56 8.92 -33.33
C LEU A 706 17.13 8.57 -32.89
N ILE A 707 16.11 9.23 -33.47
CA ILE A 707 14.70 8.99 -33.11
C ILE A 707 14.27 7.58 -33.51
N GLY A 708 14.63 7.12 -34.71
CA GLY A 708 14.26 5.80 -35.23
C GLY A 708 14.89 4.63 -34.47
N CYS A 709 16.08 4.83 -33.89
CA CYS A 709 16.69 3.84 -33.02
C CYS A 709 15.94 3.65 -31.68
N LEU A 710 15.20 4.65 -31.18
CA LEU A 710 14.46 4.54 -29.90
C LEU A 710 13.36 3.46 -29.92
N PRO A 711 12.40 3.42 -30.88
CA PRO A 711 11.38 2.39 -30.94
C PRO A 711 11.91 1.04 -31.45
N ILE A 712 13.00 1.00 -32.24
CA ILE A 712 13.74 -0.24 -32.52
C ILE A 712 14.28 -0.83 -31.21
N GLY A 713 14.94 -0.01 -30.38
CA GLY A 713 15.43 -0.41 -29.07
C GLY A 713 14.32 -0.90 -28.14
N PHE A 714 13.18 -0.21 -28.09
CA PHE A 714 11.98 -0.66 -27.37
C PHE A 714 11.45 -2.01 -27.87
N GLY A 715 11.41 -2.21 -29.19
CA GLY A 715 11.00 -3.46 -29.82
C GLY A 715 11.91 -4.63 -29.42
N LEU A 716 13.23 -4.47 -29.61
CA LEU A 716 14.24 -5.45 -29.19
C LEU A 716 14.16 -5.76 -27.69
N GLY A 717 14.05 -4.72 -26.84
CA GLY A 717 13.87 -4.86 -25.40
C GLY A 717 12.58 -5.58 -25.00
N THR A 718 11.53 -5.49 -25.83
CA THR A 718 10.28 -6.23 -25.66
C THR A 718 10.44 -7.69 -26.06
N PHE A 719 11.05 -7.98 -27.23
CA PHE A 719 11.37 -9.34 -27.66
C PHE A 719 12.20 -10.12 -26.63
N LEU A 720 13.27 -9.53 -26.12
CA LEU A 720 14.13 -10.13 -25.10
C LEU A 720 13.35 -10.56 -23.84
N ARG A 721 12.28 -9.84 -23.49
CA ARG A 721 11.45 -10.12 -22.31
C ARG A 721 10.35 -11.15 -22.55
N ILE A 722 9.77 -11.21 -23.76
CA ILE A 722 8.52 -11.97 -24.04
C ILE A 722 8.60 -13.42 -23.55
N ASN A 723 9.62 -14.18 -23.92
CA ASN A 723 9.68 -15.62 -23.61
C ASN A 723 9.85 -15.91 -22.11
N ALA A 724 10.54 -15.04 -21.37
CA ALA A 724 10.66 -15.16 -19.91
C ALA A 724 9.38 -14.71 -19.18
N PHE A 725 8.65 -13.75 -19.76
CA PHE A 725 7.40 -13.26 -19.21
C PHE A 725 6.24 -14.24 -19.48
N PHE A 726 6.15 -14.80 -20.69
CA PHE A 726 5.09 -15.71 -21.13
C PHE A 726 5.66 -17.08 -21.57
N PRO A 727 6.23 -17.89 -20.64
CA PRO A 727 6.69 -19.24 -20.95
C PRO A 727 5.50 -20.19 -21.22
N ASP A 728 5.69 -21.18 -22.10
CA ASP A 728 4.67 -22.16 -22.49
C ASP A 728 3.93 -22.77 -21.28
N ILE A 729 2.60 -22.69 -21.28
CA ILE A 729 1.77 -23.39 -20.28
C ILE A 729 1.61 -24.86 -20.71
N LYS A 730 2.50 -25.70 -20.22
CA LYS A 730 2.49 -27.17 -20.42
C LYS A 730 1.85 -27.87 -19.21
N PRO A 731 1.07 -28.95 -19.38
CA PRO A 731 0.35 -29.60 -18.27
C PRO A 731 1.24 -29.99 -17.08
N GLY A 732 2.47 -30.46 -17.31
CA GLY A 732 3.43 -30.82 -16.25
C GLY A 732 4.06 -29.65 -15.51
N ASN A 733 3.93 -28.41 -16.02
CA ASN A 733 4.44 -27.18 -15.38
C ASN A 733 3.33 -26.36 -14.70
N LEU A 734 2.07 -26.78 -14.83
CA LEU A 734 0.90 -26.04 -14.37
C LEU A 734 0.62 -26.38 -12.90
N GLN A 735 0.65 -25.36 -12.04
CA GLN A 735 0.44 -25.51 -10.60
C GLN A 735 -0.99 -25.10 -10.22
N ASP A 736 -1.56 -25.72 -9.19
CA ASP A 736 -2.79 -25.30 -8.52
C ASP A 736 -2.47 -24.78 -7.09
N PRO A 737 -1.86 -23.57 -6.92
CA PRO A 737 -1.29 -23.13 -5.63
C PRO A 737 -2.22 -22.23 -4.80
N ASN A 738 -2.08 -22.32 -3.47
CA ASN A 738 -2.74 -21.43 -2.51
C ASN A 738 -2.18 -19.99 -2.58
N LEU A 739 -3.07 -18.97 -2.60
CA LEU A 739 -2.68 -17.55 -2.70
C LEU A 739 -1.74 -17.06 -1.57
N PRO A 740 -1.93 -17.41 -0.28
CA PRO A 740 -1.02 -16.98 0.79
C PRO A 740 0.45 -17.31 0.51
N LYS A 741 0.72 -18.52 0.00
CA LYS A 741 2.07 -19.03 -0.34
C LYS A 741 2.68 -18.31 -1.55
N LEU A 742 1.86 -17.84 -2.48
CA LEU A 742 2.28 -16.99 -3.61
C LEU A 742 2.53 -15.54 -3.20
N TYR A 743 1.77 -15.00 -2.24
CA TYR A 743 1.93 -13.62 -1.79
C TYR A 743 3.13 -13.44 -0.86
N ALA A 744 3.49 -14.48 -0.08
CA ALA A 744 4.66 -14.49 0.80
C ALA A 744 6.02 -14.70 0.10
N SER A 745 6.08 -15.03 -1.20
CA SER A 745 7.36 -15.28 -1.86
C SER A 745 8.19 -14.00 -2.03
N THR A 746 9.32 -13.88 -1.34
CA THR A 746 10.03 -12.61 -1.07
C THR A 746 10.91 -12.10 -2.23
N ALA A 747 11.59 -13.00 -2.94
CA ALA A 747 12.61 -12.65 -3.93
C ALA A 747 12.11 -12.55 -5.38
N THR A 748 10.84 -12.85 -5.64
CA THR A 748 10.24 -12.91 -6.98
C THR A 748 9.96 -11.53 -7.59
N LEU A 749 10.17 -11.42 -8.91
CA LEU A 749 9.71 -10.32 -9.76
C LEU A 749 8.58 -10.78 -10.70
N PRO A 750 7.85 -9.88 -11.41
CA PRO A 750 6.83 -10.30 -12.37
C PRO A 750 7.37 -11.14 -13.56
N VAL A 751 8.65 -11.01 -13.89
CA VAL A 751 9.35 -11.87 -14.87
C VAL A 751 9.68 -13.27 -14.34
N ASP A 752 9.60 -13.52 -13.03
CA ASP A 752 9.64 -14.87 -12.45
C ASP A 752 8.26 -15.55 -12.64
N SER A 753 7.89 -15.72 -13.91
CA SER A 753 6.58 -16.18 -14.36
C SER A 753 6.26 -17.59 -13.87
N LYS A 754 5.09 -17.77 -13.24
CA LYS A 754 4.60 -19.09 -12.79
C LYS A 754 3.29 -19.44 -13.48
N PRO A 755 3.24 -20.48 -14.31
CA PRO A 755 1.99 -21.04 -14.83
C PRO A 755 1.10 -21.53 -13.68
N VAL A 756 -0.09 -20.96 -13.54
CA VAL A 756 -1.07 -21.32 -12.52
C VAL A 756 -2.44 -21.62 -13.13
N ARG A 757 -3.11 -22.62 -12.55
CA ARG A 757 -4.54 -22.84 -12.62
C ARG A 757 -5.13 -22.44 -11.27
N MET A 758 -6.27 -21.76 -11.29
CA MET A 758 -7.05 -21.45 -10.09
C MET A 758 -8.54 -21.53 -10.42
N GLN A 759 -9.33 -22.03 -9.47
CA GLN A 759 -10.78 -22.06 -9.55
C GLN A 759 -11.37 -21.06 -8.55
N GLY A 760 -12.52 -20.49 -8.88
CA GLY A 760 -13.17 -19.49 -8.03
C GLY A 760 -14.32 -18.78 -8.71
N LYS A 761 -14.92 -17.81 -8.03
CA LYS A 761 -15.96 -16.93 -8.60
C LYS A 761 -15.31 -15.72 -9.26
N LEU A 762 -15.74 -15.37 -10.47
CA LEU A 762 -15.30 -14.13 -11.11
C LEU A 762 -16.06 -12.94 -10.53
N LEU A 763 -15.35 -12.00 -9.95
CA LEU A 763 -15.85 -10.71 -9.46
C LEU A 763 -15.47 -9.59 -10.44
N GLY A 764 -16.27 -8.54 -10.47
CA GLY A 764 -16.06 -7.38 -11.34
C GLY A 764 -17.32 -6.55 -11.60
N ARG A 765 -17.15 -5.41 -12.24
CA ARG A 765 -18.28 -4.66 -12.84
C ARG A 765 -18.83 -5.39 -14.08
N ARG A 766 -20.06 -5.06 -14.48
CA ARG A 766 -20.74 -5.61 -15.67
C ARG A 766 -20.94 -4.53 -16.75
N GLY A 767 -21.24 -4.96 -17.97
CA GLY A 767 -21.51 -4.05 -19.10
C GLY A 767 -20.28 -3.27 -19.56
N MET A 768 -20.50 -2.17 -20.28
CA MET A 768 -19.48 -1.28 -20.85
C MET A 768 -18.45 -0.83 -19.81
N SER A 769 -18.87 -0.71 -18.55
CA SER A 769 -17.98 -0.33 -17.44
C SER A 769 -16.83 -1.32 -17.17
N ASN A 770 -16.87 -2.53 -17.75
CA ASN A 770 -15.81 -3.53 -17.66
C ASN A 770 -15.38 -4.11 -19.03
N TRP A 771 -15.75 -3.48 -20.15
CA TRP A 771 -15.41 -4.03 -21.48
C TRP A 771 -13.89 -4.12 -21.71
N LEU A 772 -13.10 -3.20 -21.16
CA LEU A 772 -11.63 -3.25 -21.24
C LEU A 772 -11.00 -4.29 -20.28
N GLY A 773 -11.80 -5.04 -19.52
CA GLY A 773 -11.33 -5.95 -18.48
C GLY A 773 -10.72 -5.24 -17.27
N GLN A 774 -11.08 -3.97 -17.05
CA GLN A 774 -10.44 -3.12 -16.03
C GLN A 774 -10.70 -3.59 -14.59
N ASP A 775 -11.83 -4.23 -14.31
CA ASP A 775 -12.21 -4.75 -13.00
C ASP A 775 -12.54 -6.24 -13.08
N LEU A 776 -11.51 -7.08 -13.23
CA LEU A 776 -11.60 -8.54 -13.16
C LEU A 776 -10.81 -9.03 -11.93
N ILE A 777 -11.48 -9.74 -11.02
CA ILE A 777 -10.90 -10.28 -9.78
C ILE A 777 -11.41 -11.72 -9.62
N LEU A 778 -10.52 -12.67 -9.32
CA LEU A 778 -10.91 -14.03 -8.95
C LEU A 778 -11.04 -14.13 -7.44
N GLN A 779 -12.21 -14.56 -6.96
CA GLN A 779 -12.43 -14.97 -5.58
C GLN A 779 -12.20 -16.48 -5.46
N THR A 780 -11.08 -16.87 -4.88
CA THR A 780 -10.76 -18.27 -4.53
C THR A 780 -11.07 -18.52 -3.05
N ASP A 781 -11.10 -19.78 -2.64
CA ASP A 781 -11.23 -20.17 -1.22
C ASP A 781 -10.04 -19.69 -0.36
N THR A 782 -8.92 -19.32 -1.00
CA THR A 782 -7.70 -18.84 -0.34
C THR A 782 -7.49 -17.32 -0.40
N GLY A 783 -8.47 -16.57 -0.93
CA GLY A 783 -8.43 -15.10 -1.06
C GLY A 783 -8.72 -14.57 -2.45
N LEU A 784 -8.49 -13.26 -2.65
CA LEU A 784 -8.76 -12.51 -3.87
C LEU A 784 -7.48 -12.26 -4.68
N ILE A 785 -7.54 -12.36 -6.00
CA ILE A 785 -6.46 -11.97 -6.92
C ILE A 785 -6.98 -11.25 -8.18
N LYS A 786 -6.29 -10.19 -8.62
CA LYS A 786 -6.65 -9.48 -9.86
C LYS A 786 -6.28 -10.30 -11.10
N LEU A 787 -7.16 -10.30 -12.10
CA LEU A 787 -6.91 -10.89 -13.42
C LEU A 787 -6.67 -9.79 -14.46
N HIS A 788 -5.80 -10.05 -15.45
CA HIS A 788 -5.67 -9.23 -16.65
C HIS A 788 -5.97 -10.05 -17.91
N HIS A 789 -6.83 -9.51 -18.78
CA HIS A 789 -7.22 -10.08 -20.07
C HIS A 789 -6.79 -9.17 -21.22
N CYS A 790 -6.53 -9.75 -22.39
CA CYS A 790 -6.36 -9.02 -23.65
C CYS A 790 -7.05 -9.78 -24.79
N SER A 791 -8.01 -9.16 -25.48
CA SER A 791 -8.73 -9.84 -26.58
C SER A 791 -7.85 -10.13 -27.80
N GLN A 792 -8.40 -10.91 -28.74
CA GLN A 792 -7.76 -11.21 -30.02
C GLN A 792 -7.38 -9.95 -30.82
N LEU A 793 -8.19 -8.89 -30.74
CA LEU A 793 -7.91 -7.58 -31.37
C LEU A 793 -7.41 -6.53 -30.34
N GLY A 794 -6.74 -7.00 -29.28
CA GLY A 794 -6.04 -6.16 -28.31
C GLY A 794 -7.00 -5.32 -27.45
N PRO A 795 -6.59 -4.09 -27.06
CA PRO A 795 -7.46 -3.15 -26.36
C PRO A 795 -8.68 -2.70 -27.20
N ILE A 796 -8.63 -2.82 -28.53
CA ILE A 796 -9.74 -2.43 -29.42
C ILE A 796 -10.78 -3.55 -29.51
N GLY A 797 -10.35 -4.82 -29.58
CA GLY A 797 -11.25 -5.97 -29.61
C GLY A 797 -12.09 -6.14 -28.34
N ASN A 798 -11.62 -5.59 -27.22
CA ASN A 798 -12.39 -5.46 -25.99
C ASN A 798 -13.70 -4.65 -26.20
N LEU A 799 -13.71 -3.71 -27.16
CA LEU A 799 -14.90 -2.93 -27.54
C LEU A 799 -15.88 -3.72 -28.42
N LEU A 800 -15.42 -4.76 -29.12
CA LEU A 800 -16.22 -5.53 -30.07
C LEU A 800 -17.07 -6.62 -29.38
N PRO A 801 -18.19 -7.09 -29.98
CA PRO A 801 -19.15 -7.99 -29.31
C PRO A 801 -18.71 -9.46 -29.13
N SER A 802 -17.42 -9.79 -29.29
CA SER A 802 -16.92 -11.16 -29.15
C SER A 802 -16.75 -11.54 -27.67
N SER A 803 -16.80 -12.83 -27.33
CA SER A 803 -16.90 -13.38 -25.96
C SER A 803 -15.98 -12.71 -24.94
N ARG A 804 -16.52 -11.84 -24.08
CA ARG A 804 -15.75 -11.02 -23.14
C ARG A 804 -15.58 -11.72 -21.79
N PRO A 805 -14.47 -11.50 -21.06
CA PRO A 805 -14.35 -11.98 -19.69
C PRO A 805 -15.40 -11.34 -18.76
N GLY A 806 -15.83 -10.11 -19.05
CA GLY A 806 -16.88 -9.41 -18.31
C GLY A 806 -18.27 -10.07 -18.38
N ASP A 807 -18.53 -10.90 -19.40
CA ASP A 807 -19.79 -11.63 -19.56
C ASP A 807 -19.88 -12.81 -18.56
N LEU A 808 -18.74 -13.25 -18.02
CA LEU A 808 -18.65 -14.33 -17.02
C LEU A 808 -18.72 -13.82 -15.57
N VAL A 809 -18.96 -12.53 -15.35
CA VAL A 809 -18.95 -11.91 -14.01
C VAL A 809 -20.09 -12.43 -13.13
N ASN A 810 -19.72 -12.82 -11.91
CA ASN A 810 -20.47 -13.57 -10.89
C ASN A 810 -20.68 -15.07 -11.18
N LEU A 811 -20.05 -15.65 -12.22
CA LEU A 811 -20.06 -17.09 -12.46
C LEU A 811 -18.83 -17.79 -11.84
N PRO A 812 -18.92 -19.10 -11.54
CA PRO A 812 -17.76 -19.93 -11.22
C PRO A 812 -16.92 -20.19 -12.48
N VAL A 813 -15.61 -19.95 -12.37
CA VAL A 813 -14.65 -20.03 -13.47
C VAL A 813 -13.36 -20.74 -13.07
N THR A 814 -12.71 -21.38 -14.04
CA THR A 814 -11.31 -21.79 -13.96
C THR A 814 -10.47 -20.78 -14.75
N ALA A 815 -9.57 -20.08 -14.06
CA ALA A 815 -8.54 -19.23 -14.66
C ALA A 815 -7.26 -20.04 -14.88
N ILE A 816 -6.67 -19.93 -16.07
CA ILE A 816 -5.34 -20.47 -16.40
C ILE A 816 -4.51 -19.32 -16.99
N GLY A 817 -3.28 -19.15 -16.50
CA GLY A 817 -2.40 -18.07 -16.92
C GLY A 817 -1.11 -17.99 -16.11
N TRP A 818 -0.49 -16.82 -16.13
CA TRP A 818 0.81 -16.56 -15.49
C TRP A 818 0.65 -15.68 -14.26
N PHE A 819 0.99 -16.21 -13.08
CA PHE A 819 1.03 -15.45 -11.83
C PHE A 819 2.22 -14.47 -11.79
N ARG A 820 1.96 -13.27 -11.26
CA ARG A 820 2.90 -12.15 -11.15
C ARG A 820 2.97 -11.64 -9.72
N ARG A 821 4.13 -11.76 -9.06
CA ARG A 821 4.40 -11.04 -7.80
C ARG A 821 5.07 -9.69 -8.10
N GLY A 822 4.25 -8.65 -8.19
CA GLY A 822 4.68 -7.25 -8.15
C GLY A 822 4.25 -6.56 -6.85
N ALA A 823 4.33 -5.22 -6.85
CA ALA A 823 3.84 -4.35 -5.77
C ALA A 823 2.31 -4.41 -5.59
N THR A 824 1.61 -4.87 -6.63
CA THR A 824 0.28 -5.47 -6.56
C THR A 824 0.41 -6.80 -7.31
N PRO A 825 -0.08 -7.94 -6.80
CA PRO A 825 -0.03 -9.21 -7.52
C PRO A 825 -1.21 -9.36 -8.49
N TRP A 826 -1.01 -10.10 -9.57
CA TRP A 826 -2.07 -10.41 -10.55
C TRP A 826 -1.79 -11.73 -11.30
N ILE A 827 -2.76 -12.18 -12.10
CA ILE A 827 -2.57 -13.23 -13.11
C ILE A 827 -2.83 -12.62 -14.49
N ASP A 828 -1.85 -12.73 -15.39
CA ASP A 828 -2.10 -12.52 -16.82
C ASP A 828 -2.78 -13.78 -17.36
N LEU A 829 -4.03 -13.67 -17.81
CA LEU A 829 -4.78 -14.83 -18.32
C LEU A 829 -4.19 -15.34 -19.64
N GLU A 830 -4.24 -16.65 -19.82
CA GLU A 830 -4.18 -17.35 -21.12
C GLU A 830 -5.59 -17.81 -21.51
N THR A 831 -6.28 -18.55 -20.63
CA THR A 831 -7.67 -18.96 -20.81
C THR A 831 -8.50 -18.80 -19.54
N LEU A 832 -9.77 -18.45 -19.70
CA LEU A 832 -10.77 -18.35 -18.64
C LEU A 832 -11.97 -19.20 -19.07
N ARG A 833 -12.32 -20.21 -18.27
CA ARG A 833 -13.35 -21.20 -18.60
C ARG A 833 -14.48 -21.15 -17.59
N SER A 834 -15.71 -20.97 -18.07
CA SER A 834 -16.93 -21.19 -17.29
C SER A 834 -17.16 -22.69 -17.06
N GLN A 835 -17.83 -23.04 -15.97
CA GLN A 835 -18.40 -24.40 -15.81
C GLN A 835 -19.41 -24.74 -16.91
N SER A 836 -20.04 -23.75 -17.54
CA SER A 836 -20.91 -23.91 -18.73
C SER A 836 -20.17 -24.10 -20.06
N GLY A 837 -18.86 -24.41 -20.04
CA GLY A 837 -18.03 -24.67 -21.23
C GLY A 837 -17.55 -23.43 -21.99
N ILE A 838 -18.20 -22.27 -21.81
CA ILE A 838 -17.79 -20.99 -22.41
C ILE A 838 -16.32 -20.70 -22.05
N THR A 839 -15.47 -20.55 -23.06
CA THR A 839 -14.02 -20.37 -22.89
C THR A 839 -13.55 -19.09 -23.58
N THR A 840 -13.19 -18.09 -22.78
CA THR A 840 -12.55 -16.85 -23.24
C THR A 840 -11.03 -17.05 -23.30
N ARG A 841 -10.41 -16.81 -24.47
CA ARG A 841 -8.94 -16.78 -24.61
C ARG A 841 -8.39 -15.37 -24.47
N SER A 842 -7.10 -15.28 -24.12
CA SER A 842 -6.37 -14.04 -23.86
C SER A 842 -5.03 -14.05 -24.62
N TYR A 843 -4.69 -12.94 -25.25
CA TYR A 843 -3.69 -12.87 -26.33
C TYR A 843 -2.47 -12.00 -25.99
N HIS A 844 -2.15 -11.82 -24.70
CA HIS A 844 -1.03 -10.99 -24.22
C HIS A 844 0.33 -11.22 -24.92
N PRO A 845 0.80 -12.46 -25.21
CA PRO A 845 2.10 -12.68 -25.84
C PRO A 845 2.10 -12.21 -27.31
N ILE A 846 0.99 -12.45 -28.02
CA ILE A 846 0.81 -12.05 -29.41
C ILE A 846 0.75 -10.52 -29.52
N TRP A 847 0.00 -9.84 -28.64
CA TRP A 847 -0.03 -8.37 -28.63
C TRP A 847 1.28 -7.72 -28.20
N SER A 848 2.04 -8.35 -27.30
CA SER A 848 3.41 -7.94 -26.99
C SER A 848 4.34 -8.07 -28.21
N THR A 849 4.17 -9.12 -29.00
CA THR A 849 4.94 -9.39 -30.23
C THR A 849 4.58 -8.40 -31.34
N ILE A 850 3.28 -8.19 -31.60
CA ILE A 850 2.79 -7.21 -32.59
C ILE A 850 3.29 -5.81 -32.25
N LEU A 851 3.24 -5.40 -30.97
CA LEU A 851 3.75 -4.10 -30.52
C LEU A 851 5.27 -3.98 -30.73
N ALA A 852 6.04 -5.05 -30.48
CA ALA A 852 7.48 -5.06 -30.70
C ALA A 852 7.84 -4.96 -32.20
N CYS A 853 7.15 -5.71 -33.06
CA CYS A 853 7.26 -5.61 -34.52
C CYS A 853 6.91 -4.20 -35.02
N ALA A 854 5.78 -3.66 -34.58
CA ALA A 854 5.29 -2.35 -35.01
C ALA A 854 6.23 -1.21 -34.59
N ALA A 855 6.79 -1.27 -33.37
CA ALA A 855 7.77 -0.29 -32.91
C ALA A 855 9.07 -0.36 -33.73
N ALA A 856 9.59 -1.57 -34.01
CA ALA A 856 10.77 -1.74 -34.84
C ALA A 856 10.54 -1.26 -36.29
N ALA A 857 9.41 -1.64 -36.90
CA ALA A 857 9.04 -1.20 -38.26
C ALA A 857 8.84 0.32 -38.35
N TRP A 858 8.23 0.94 -37.33
CA TRP A 858 8.06 2.39 -37.24
C TRP A 858 9.40 3.12 -37.13
N GLY A 859 10.35 2.58 -36.34
CA GLY A 859 11.71 3.11 -36.28
C GLY A 859 12.47 3.00 -37.60
N ILE A 860 12.38 1.85 -38.27
CA ILE A 860 12.95 1.65 -39.62
C ILE A 860 12.33 2.63 -40.63
N TYR A 861 11.01 2.84 -40.58
CA TYR A 861 10.32 3.81 -41.43
C TYR A 861 10.76 5.27 -41.18
N ILE A 862 11.05 5.64 -39.93
CA ILE A 862 11.63 6.97 -39.61
C ILE A 862 13.02 7.13 -40.23
N ILE A 863 13.87 6.09 -40.15
CA ILE A 863 15.24 6.10 -40.70
C ILE A 863 15.22 6.06 -42.24
N TRP A 864 14.21 5.43 -42.86
CA TRP A 864 14.05 5.36 -44.31
C TRP A 864 13.39 6.62 -44.93
N ARG A 865 12.71 7.44 -44.10
CA ARG A 865 12.07 8.69 -44.52
C ARG A 865 12.95 9.93 -44.34
N GLY A 866 14.00 9.83 -43.53
CA GLY A 866 15.14 10.76 -43.60
C GLY A 866 15.86 10.51 -44.91
#